data_AF-G0TUM1-F1
#
_entry.id   AF-G0TUM1-F1
#
_cell.length_a   1.000
_cell.length_b   1.000
_cell.length_c   1.000
_cell.angle_alpha   90.00
_cell.angle_beta   90.00
_cell.angle_gamma   90.00
#
_symmetry.space_group_name_H-M   'P 1'
#
loop_
_entity.id
_entity.type
_entity.pdbx_description
1 polymer ?
#
loop_
_entity_poly.entity_id
_entity_poly.type
_entity_poly.pdbx_seq_one_letter_code
_entity_poly.pdbx_strand_id
1 'polypeptide(L)'
;MSLCRCRALYLIFLLYLVVHLLLSFLSPSACRRVNQQSTRRKGLCAPMGSGGAKKGVRFRPVLLEAAGSLSDACCRDVVQRLRCYRNRYAPILRLMTTTMAPSVDEQRLFGSANIDAERGSEDKELLAGGQECTVGVGRSKPVEPVEALVAAPHAAVVAEKKITVVRRLHEGADGDAVKKLETFMAYHFLPLALLHNLKSGISLGDIPLILRHYVHEATRTASFLVVDRVEGTAAVIDPQVDISCYVADILALQVRPVATVLTHCFVDIAMGHCALLKRYPDMCLLSCAPFEPRREVDENGSQCMWPEFQLSARLALKCVPIPSFSPECSVVELHLDGVLIALFTGTVLATDAVPRHEFFDDFPSNLDTSLQLQGGVEEGEGMKCGVPSTAVAQQFLKERVWDRYLFPEVTQEEGQILDHVVVFPSHGGYSNVTHQLDLYWAVHIGDLKRMKHSRTVLNKMLDSAEYNEHARGRPSLPKPSLMTHVREWNLLSVPSAFGGTGSKIMARRQLIRGKACSTRVFVRPIVVDVRDADKHVVAHLKGSVNVPMTFPATAYGVKKAELWLQCILRPLQPIVVVCAQEQHQPLIRQRLALISPDAPVEVYTDYQLQAPDAVHPDTHACRNSDCRAKTVTTPLPVESQYLPPQLIWVCDPAAAACSRLACYQELRHIEPGEDTLVLDCRTPYEFRNGSHNYSVHLSLAELCRMTSLDEVAMVESSTLNERGSSPTLCDYGPSTKLGSIMLRKLDECATACGIRCQKFCYGVNKIIVYCAAGYRSLIAASLMRRAFEAAVPAIEVEVYDVVGGALRIMQQRPDLWTVKDRSIICIS
;
A
#
# COMPACT_ATOMS: atom_id res chain seq x y z
N MET A 1 -45.38 -15.56 -3.81
CA MET A 1 -45.40 -14.08 -3.90
C MET A 1 -44.15 -13.38 -3.35
N SER A 2 -43.34 -13.97 -2.45
CA SER A 2 -42.07 -13.35 -2.00
C SER A 2 -40.93 -13.40 -3.03
N LEU A 3 -40.88 -14.42 -3.91
CA LEU A 3 -39.89 -14.48 -5.00
C LEU A 3 -40.06 -13.39 -6.08
N CYS A 4 -41.30 -12.91 -6.32
CA CYS A 4 -41.53 -11.82 -7.27
C CYS A 4 -41.08 -10.45 -6.74
N ARG A 5 -41.12 -10.24 -5.40
CA ARG A 5 -40.65 -8.98 -4.79
C ARG A 5 -39.12 -8.87 -4.81
N CYS A 6 -38.37 -9.97 -4.65
CA CYS A 6 -36.92 -9.97 -4.80
C CYS A 6 -36.46 -9.70 -6.24
N ARG A 7 -37.18 -10.22 -7.26
CA ARG A 7 -36.88 -9.93 -8.66
C ARG A 7 -37.17 -8.47 -9.04
N ALA A 8 -38.23 -7.87 -8.49
CA ALA A 8 -38.54 -6.45 -8.71
C ALA A 8 -37.49 -5.52 -8.08
N LEU A 9 -37.04 -5.82 -6.85
CA LEU A 9 -35.95 -5.06 -6.19
C LEU A 9 -34.61 -5.19 -6.94
N TYR A 10 -34.31 -6.37 -7.49
CA TYR A 10 -33.12 -6.59 -8.29
C TYR A 10 -33.17 -5.84 -9.64
N LEU A 11 -34.35 -5.78 -10.28
CA LEU A 11 -34.55 -5.01 -11.51
C LEU A 11 -34.46 -3.50 -11.27
N ILE A 12 -35.01 -3.01 -10.15
CA ILE A 12 -34.90 -1.60 -9.74
C ILE A 12 -33.45 -1.23 -9.45
N PHE A 13 -32.68 -2.12 -8.81
CA PHE A 13 -31.26 -1.92 -8.57
C PHE A 13 -30.44 -1.89 -9.86
N LEU A 14 -30.76 -2.76 -10.83
CA LEU A 14 -30.15 -2.76 -12.17
C LEU A 14 -30.51 -1.50 -12.97
N LEU A 15 -31.77 -1.05 -12.94
CA LEU A 15 -32.17 0.20 -13.57
C LEU A 15 -31.48 1.40 -12.94
N TYR A 16 -31.33 1.42 -11.61
CA TYR A 16 -30.63 2.48 -10.91
C TYR A 16 -29.14 2.52 -11.30
N LEU A 17 -28.50 1.36 -11.45
CA LEU A 17 -27.11 1.25 -11.89
C LEU A 17 -26.93 1.73 -13.35
N VAL A 18 -27.86 1.38 -14.24
CA VAL A 18 -27.85 1.79 -15.65
C VAL A 18 -28.13 3.29 -15.80
N VAL A 19 -29.05 3.85 -15.02
CA VAL A 19 -29.31 5.30 -14.99
C VAL A 19 -28.11 6.07 -14.44
N HIS A 20 -27.41 5.53 -13.42
CA HIS A 20 -26.19 6.16 -12.91
C HIS A 20 -25.02 6.10 -13.90
N LEU A 21 -24.90 4.98 -14.65
CA LEU A 21 -23.97 4.85 -15.76
C LEU A 21 -24.30 5.86 -16.87
N LEU A 22 -25.57 6.02 -17.25
CA LEU A 22 -26.01 6.98 -18.28
C LEU A 22 -25.86 8.45 -17.85
N LEU A 23 -26.09 8.77 -16.57
CA LEU A 23 -25.85 10.13 -16.05
C LEU A 23 -24.36 10.49 -15.98
N SER A 24 -23.47 9.50 -15.97
CA SER A 24 -22.02 9.69 -16.09
C SER A 24 -21.57 10.04 -17.52
N PHE A 25 -22.47 9.92 -18.51
CA PHE A 25 -22.22 10.22 -19.93
C PHE A 25 -22.72 11.60 -20.39
N LEU A 26 -23.35 12.41 -19.52
CA LEU A 26 -23.81 13.74 -19.89
C LEU A 26 -22.75 14.83 -19.61
N SER A 27 -22.43 15.57 -20.68
CA SER A 27 -21.41 16.61 -20.84
C SER A 27 -21.40 17.72 -19.76
N PRO A 28 -20.26 18.41 -19.50
CA PRO A 28 -20.10 19.41 -18.42
C PRO A 28 -20.89 20.73 -18.55
N SER A 29 -21.83 20.84 -19.49
CA SER A 29 -22.47 22.10 -19.85
C SER A 29 -23.59 22.55 -18.89
N ALA A 30 -24.08 21.68 -18.01
CA ALA A 30 -25.26 21.94 -17.18
C ALA A 30 -24.95 22.59 -15.81
N CYS A 31 -23.68 22.68 -15.39
CA CYS A 31 -23.32 23.17 -14.06
C CYS A 31 -23.18 24.70 -13.94
N ARG A 32 -23.56 25.47 -14.98
CA ARG A 32 -23.39 26.94 -15.05
C ARG A 32 -24.60 27.79 -14.58
N ARG A 33 -25.69 27.21 -14.08
CA ARG A 33 -26.92 27.98 -13.78
C ARG A 33 -27.49 27.90 -12.34
N VAL A 34 -26.76 27.39 -11.35
CA VAL A 34 -27.29 27.29 -9.96
C VAL A 34 -26.38 27.95 -8.92
N ASN A 35 -25.68 29.03 -9.25
CA ASN A 35 -24.93 29.81 -8.24
C ASN A 35 -24.91 31.32 -8.55
N GLN A 36 -26.08 31.88 -8.85
CA GLN A 36 -26.32 33.32 -8.74
C GLN A 36 -27.39 33.56 -7.69
N GLN A 37 -27.01 33.58 -6.42
CA GLN A 37 -27.63 34.39 -5.36
C GLN A 37 -26.84 34.18 -4.05
N SER A 38 -26.69 35.26 -3.27
CA SER A 38 -26.00 35.37 -1.96
C SER A 38 -24.48 35.68 -2.04
N THR A 39 -24.08 36.93 -2.27
CA THR A 39 -23.76 37.99 -1.29
C THR A 39 -22.28 38.10 -0.89
N ARG A 40 -21.59 39.01 -1.60
CA ARG A 40 -20.67 40.06 -1.13
C ARG A 40 -19.79 39.78 0.10
N ARG A 41 -18.48 39.66 -0.12
CA ARG A 41 -17.44 40.49 0.55
C ARG A 41 -16.23 40.66 -0.38
N LYS A 42 -15.83 41.91 -0.55
CA LYS A 42 -14.72 42.39 -1.41
C LYS A 42 -13.38 42.22 -0.69
N GLY A 43 -12.35 41.83 -1.43
CA GLY A 43 -10.93 41.92 -1.06
C GLY A 43 -10.09 41.58 -2.29
N LEU A 44 -9.13 42.45 -2.62
CA LEU A 44 -8.49 42.64 -3.93
C LEU A 44 -7.65 41.45 -4.43
N CYS A 45 -7.84 41.06 -5.69
CA CYS A 45 -6.78 40.82 -6.69
C CYS A 45 -7.41 40.92 -8.09
N ALA A 46 -6.95 41.87 -8.89
CA ALA A 46 -7.47 42.14 -10.24
C ALA A 46 -7.02 41.05 -11.24
N PRO A 47 -7.86 40.66 -12.22
CA PRO A 47 -7.44 39.76 -13.28
C PRO A 47 -6.74 40.56 -14.39
N MET A 48 -5.46 40.28 -14.63
CA MET A 48 -4.79 40.70 -15.86
C MET A 48 -5.35 39.92 -17.06
N GLY A 49 -5.72 40.66 -18.10
CA GLY A 49 -5.65 40.25 -19.51
C GLY A 49 -6.56 39.11 -19.96
N SER A 50 -7.62 39.45 -20.69
CA SER A 50 -8.40 38.53 -21.52
C SER A 50 -7.56 38.02 -22.71
N GLY A 51 -6.66 37.06 -22.46
CA GLY A 51 -6.06 36.22 -23.49
C GLY A 51 -6.99 35.05 -23.82
N GLY A 52 -7.21 34.78 -25.11
CA GLY A 52 -8.11 33.73 -25.59
C GLY A 52 -7.90 32.40 -24.87
N ALA A 53 -9.00 31.78 -24.42
CA ALA A 53 -8.99 30.48 -23.78
C ALA A 53 -8.38 29.43 -24.73
N LYS A 54 -7.08 29.16 -24.60
CA LYS A 54 -6.42 28.00 -25.23
C LYS A 54 -7.22 26.77 -24.80
N LYS A 55 -7.83 26.04 -25.75
CA LYS A 55 -8.44 24.73 -25.52
C LYS A 55 -7.40 23.87 -24.80
N GLY A 56 -7.62 23.60 -23.51
CA GLY A 56 -6.66 22.85 -22.70
C GLY A 56 -6.35 21.52 -23.37
N VAL A 57 -5.06 21.24 -23.60
CA VAL A 57 -4.61 19.95 -24.13
C VAL A 57 -5.01 18.89 -23.11
N ARG A 58 -5.98 18.05 -23.45
CA ARG A 58 -6.34 16.89 -22.64
C ARG A 58 -5.43 15.74 -23.04
N PHE A 59 -4.54 15.37 -22.12
CA PHE A 59 -3.71 14.18 -22.22
C PHE A 59 -4.61 12.95 -22.31
N ARG A 60 -4.18 12.02 -23.15
CA ARG A 60 -4.96 10.84 -23.44
C ARG A 60 -4.39 9.70 -22.60
N PRO A 61 -5.24 8.87 -21.98
CA PRO A 61 -4.79 7.58 -21.46
C PRO A 61 -4.55 6.62 -22.63
N VAL A 62 -3.68 5.64 -22.44
CA VAL A 62 -3.57 4.50 -23.37
C VAL A 62 -4.88 3.72 -23.32
N LEU A 63 -5.45 3.43 -24.47
CA LEU A 63 -6.66 2.62 -24.58
C LEU A 63 -6.27 1.15 -24.79
N LEU A 64 -6.75 0.27 -23.91
CA LEU A 64 -6.73 -1.17 -24.14
C LEU A 64 -8.17 -1.66 -24.31
N GLU A 65 -8.39 -2.42 -25.38
CA GLU A 65 -9.65 -3.09 -25.65
C GLU A 65 -9.46 -4.60 -25.56
N ALA A 66 -10.33 -5.26 -24.81
CA ALA A 66 -10.47 -6.71 -24.82
C ALA A 66 -11.85 -7.06 -25.39
N ALA A 67 -11.87 -7.88 -26.43
CA ALA A 67 -13.09 -8.35 -27.09
C ALA A 67 -13.09 -9.88 -27.16
N GLY A 68 -14.24 -10.49 -26.86
CA GLY A 68 -14.37 -11.94 -26.84
C GLY A 68 -15.67 -12.40 -26.18
N SER A 69 -15.95 -13.71 -26.23
CA SER A 69 -17.13 -14.29 -25.60
C SER A 69 -16.97 -14.37 -24.08
N LEU A 70 -18.03 -14.07 -23.32
CA LEU A 70 -18.04 -14.31 -21.86
C LEU A 70 -17.88 -15.81 -21.51
N SER A 71 -18.24 -16.70 -22.44
CA SER A 71 -18.08 -18.15 -22.27
C SER A 71 -16.63 -18.62 -22.43
N ASP A 72 -15.77 -17.80 -23.07
CA ASP A 72 -14.35 -18.12 -23.23
C ASP A 72 -13.55 -17.85 -21.94
N ALA A 73 -12.85 -18.89 -21.47
CA ALA A 73 -12.00 -18.81 -20.29
C ALA A 73 -10.81 -17.86 -20.46
N CYS A 74 -10.22 -17.81 -21.67
CA CYS A 74 -9.10 -16.92 -21.97
C CYS A 74 -9.55 -15.46 -21.91
N CYS A 75 -10.65 -15.11 -22.58
CA CYS A 75 -11.26 -13.78 -22.47
C CYS A 75 -11.56 -13.38 -21.02
N ARG A 76 -12.10 -14.30 -20.20
CA ARG A 76 -12.34 -14.02 -18.76
C ARG A 76 -11.05 -13.74 -18.00
N ASP A 77 -9.98 -14.52 -18.21
CA ASP A 77 -8.70 -14.33 -17.52
C ASP A 77 -8.03 -13.00 -17.94
N VAL A 78 -8.00 -12.70 -19.24
CA VAL A 78 -7.52 -11.41 -19.78
C VAL A 78 -8.26 -10.23 -19.16
N VAL A 79 -9.61 -10.28 -19.12
CA VAL A 79 -10.42 -9.22 -18.52
C VAL A 79 -10.16 -9.10 -17.02
N GLN A 80 -10.01 -10.21 -16.30
CA GLN A 80 -9.71 -10.20 -14.86
C GLN A 80 -8.36 -9.53 -14.58
N ARG A 81 -7.30 -9.88 -15.33
CA ARG A 81 -5.96 -9.28 -15.19
C ARG A 81 -5.96 -7.80 -15.56
N LEU A 82 -6.62 -7.41 -16.65
CA LEU A 82 -6.76 -6.01 -17.04
C LEU A 82 -7.46 -5.16 -15.97
N ARG A 83 -8.43 -5.72 -15.23
CA ARG A 83 -9.04 -5.04 -14.08
C ARG A 83 -8.04 -4.78 -12.96
N CYS A 84 -7.14 -5.74 -12.68
CA CYS A 84 -6.05 -5.54 -11.71
C CYS A 84 -5.13 -4.39 -12.13
N TYR A 85 -4.74 -4.32 -13.40
CA TYR A 85 -3.93 -3.22 -13.93
C TYR A 85 -4.66 -1.88 -13.96
N ARG A 86 -5.96 -1.87 -14.30
CA ARG A 86 -6.79 -0.67 -14.25
C ARG A 86 -6.78 -0.06 -12.85
N ASN A 87 -6.92 -0.86 -11.80
CA ASN A 87 -6.89 -0.33 -10.43
C ASN A 87 -5.56 0.37 -10.12
N ARG A 88 -4.45 -0.05 -10.73
CA ARG A 88 -3.13 0.58 -10.56
C ARG A 88 -2.93 1.82 -11.43
N TYR A 89 -3.41 1.78 -12.67
CA TYR A 89 -3.06 2.74 -13.72
C TYR A 89 -4.23 3.56 -14.26
N ALA A 90 -5.40 3.55 -13.63
CA ALA A 90 -6.62 4.19 -14.14
C ALA A 90 -6.46 5.61 -14.71
N PRO A 91 -5.61 6.51 -14.18
CA PRO A 91 -5.40 7.84 -14.77
C PRO A 91 -4.71 7.81 -16.14
N ILE A 92 -3.83 6.83 -16.37
CA ILE A 92 -3.02 6.72 -17.59
C ILE A 92 -3.41 5.54 -18.50
N LEU A 93 -4.30 4.66 -18.02
CA LEU A 93 -4.84 3.50 -18.72
C LEU A 93 -6.37 3.56 -18.72
N ARG A 94 -6.96 3.62 -19.92
CA ARG A 94 -8.39 3.43 -20.11
C ARG A 94 -8.64 2.02 -20.62
N LEU A 95 -9.48 1.29 -19.88
CA LEU A 95 -9.91 -0.04 -20.26
C LEU A 95 -11.29 0.03 -20.89
N MET A 96 -11.45 -0.57 -22.07
CA MET A 96 -12.73 -0.91 -22.67
C MET A 96 -12.85 -2.43 -22.79
N THR A 97 -13.97 -3.00 -22.35
CA THR A 97 -14.24 -4.43 -22.49
C THR A 97 -15.49 -4.60 -23.32
N THR A 98 -15.35 -5.15 -24.52
CA THR A 98 -16.45 -5.45 -25.43
C THR A 98 -16.77 -6.94 -25.27
N THR A 99 -17.60 -7.28 -24.29
CA THR A 99 -17.97 -8.66 -23.99
C THR A 99 -19.18 -9.07 -24.81
N MET A 100 -19.02 -10.08 -25.68
CA MET A 100 -20.10 -10.56 -26.55
C MET A 100 -20.81 -11.79 -25.99
N ALA A 101 -22.10 -11.91 -26.32
CA ALA A 101 -22.95 -13.07 -26.02
C ALA A 101 -22.35 -14.37 -26.63
N PRO A 102 -22.73 -15.57 -26.15
CA PRO A 102 -22.04 -16.79 -26.56
C PRO A 102 -22.27 -17.07 -28.05
N SER A 103 -21.26 -17.60 -28.74
CA SER A 103 -21.28 -18.15 -30.10
C SER A 103 -21.33 -17.18 -31.31
N VAL A 104 -20.47 -16.17 -31.33
CA VAL A 104 -20.16 -15.46 -32.59
C VAL A 104 -18.68 -15.67 -32.94
N ASP A 105 -18.44 -16.24 -34.13
CA ASP A 105 -17.10 -16.42 -34.72
C ASP A 105 -16.39 -15.07 -34.90
N GLU A 106 -15.09 -15.01 -34.64
CA GLU A 106 -14.26 -13.81 -34.77
C GLU A 106 -14.35 -13.21 -36.18
N GLN A 107 -14.40 -14.06 -37.22
CA GLN A 107 -14.59 -13.62 -38.61
C GLN A 107 -15.94 -12.92 -38.83
N ARG A 108 -16.99 -13.37 -38.13
CA ARG A 108 -18.30 -12.72 -38.12
C ARG A 108 -18.32 -11.44 -37.28
N LEU A 109 -17.40 -11.30 -36.31
CA LEU A 109 -17.32 -10.12 -35.46
C LEU A 109 -16.53 -8.98 -36.10
N PHE A 110 -15.40 -9.26 -36.76
CA PHE A 110 -14.45 -8.22 -37.19
C PHE A 110 -14.15 -8.21 -38.71
N GLY A 111 -14.74 -9.13 -39.48
CA GLY A 111 -14.46 -9.30 -40.90
C GLY A 111 -13.12 -9.99 -41.18
N SER A 112 -12.91 -10.46 -42.42
CA SER A 112 -11.63 -11.03 -42.85
C SER A 112 -10.56 -9.93 -42.92
N ALA A 113 -9.45 -10.10 -42.21
CA ALA A 113 -8.29 -9.22 -42.33
C ALA A 113 -7.67 -9.36 -43.72
N ASN A 114 -8.03 -8.49 -44.65
CA ASN A 114 -7.31 -8.38 -45.92
C ASN A 114 -6.08 -7.50 -45.74
N ILE A 115 -4.97 -8.08 -46.18
CA ILE A 115 -3.62 -7.54 -46.29
C ILE A 115 -3.66 -6.39 -47.29
N ASP A 116 -3.79 -5.15 -46.81
CA ASP A 116 -3.52 -3.96 -47.63
C ASP A 116 -2.13 -3.42 -47.27
N ALA A 117 -1.12 -4.21 -47.62
CA ALA A 117 0.24 -3.76 -47.86
C ALA A 117 0.71 -4.46 -49.13
N GLU A 118 1.30 -3.70 -50.04
CA GLU A 118 1.74 -4.07 -51.40
C GLU A 118 0.68 -4.02 -52.50
N ARG A 119 0.46 -2.81 -53.03
CA ARG A 119 0.42 -2.59 -54.49
C ARG A 119 0.92 -1.18 -54.81
N GLY A 120 2.24 -1.06 -54.85
CA GLY A 120 2.96 -0.02 -55.56
C GLY A 120 3.85 -0.67 -56.62
N SER A 121 4.09 0.08 -57.69
CA SER A 121 4.95 -0.16 -58.87
C SER A 121 4.39 -0.98 -60.05
N GLU A 122 3.97 -0.20 -61.05
CA GLU A 122 4.54 -0.16 -62.42
C GLU A 122 4.29 -1.31 -63.42
N ASP A 123 3.66 -0.87 -64.52
CA ASP A 123 4.09 -1.00 -65.92
C ASP A 123 3.26 -1.78 -66.95
N LYS A 124 3.26 -1.14 -68.13
CA LYS A 124 2.46 -1.29 -69.35
C LYS A 124 2.96 -2.44 -70.24
N GLU A 125 2.05 -3.05 -71.01
CA GLU A 125 2.02 -3.04 -72.49
C GLU A 125 1.33 -4.28 -73.13
N LEU A 126 0.39 -3.97 -74.02
CA LEU A 126 0.13 -4.50 -75.38
C LEU A 126 0.11 -6.01 -75.71
N LEU A 127 -1.05 -6.37 -76.30
CA LEU A 127 -1.27 -7.15 -77.55
C LEU A 127 -1.26 -8.69 -77.56
N ALA A 128 -2.44 -9.19 -77.95
CA ALA A 128 -2.73 -10.16 -79.02
C ALA A 128 -2.37 -11.66 -78.86
N GLY A 129 -3.39 -12.49 -79.06
CA GLY A 129 -3.27 -13.74 -79.82
C GLY A 129 -3.56 -15.04 -79.05
N GLY A 130 -4.59 -15.76 -79.53
CA GLY A 130 -4.47 -17.20 -79.81
C GLY A 130 -4.48 -18.21 -78.66
N GLN A 131 -5.66 -18.83 -78.49
CA GLN A 131 -5.89 -20.28 -78.59
C GLN A 131 -5.37 -21.25 -77.50
N GLU A 132 -6.36 -21.80 -76.78
CA GLU A 132 -6.55 -23.20 -76.32
C GLU A 132 -5.42 -23.97 -75.63
N CYS A 133 -5.64 -24.38 -74.37
CA CYS A 133 -6.09 -25.76 -74.06
C CYS A 133 -6.26 -26.02 -72.54
N THR A 134 -7.47 -26.48 -72.20
CA THR A 134 -7.83 -27.52 -71.22
C THR A 134 -7.18 -27.55 -69.83
N VAL A 135 -8.00 -27.45 -68.77
CA VAL A 135 -8.56 -28.58 -67.99
C VAL A 135 -9.38 -27.98 -66.83
N GLY A 136 -10.60 -28.50 -66.64
CA GLY A 136 -11.53 -28.03 -65.63
C GLY A 136 -11.06 -28.28 -64.20
N VAL A 137 -11.13 -27.24 -63.38
CA VAL A 137 -11.15 -27.32 -61.91
C VAL A 137 -12.36 -26.51 -61.45
N GLY A 138 -13.18 -27.15 -60.61
CA GLY A 138 -14.49 -26.65 -60.19
C GLY A 138 -14.46 -25.22 -59.69
N ARG A 139 -15.46 -24.43 -60.11
CA ARG A 139 -15.78 -23.13 -59.54
C ARG A 139 -16.00 -23.29 -58.02
N SER A 140 -15.00 -22.92 -57.23
CA SER A 140 -15.23 -22.50 -55.85
C SER A 140 -16.13 -21.28 -55.92
N LYS A 141 -17.34 -21.38 -55.36
CA LYS A 141 -18.24 -20.23 -55.19
C LYS A 141 -17.44 -19.08 -54.54
N PRO A 142 -17.63 -17.82 -54.98
CA PRO A 142 -17.11 -16.70 -54.22
C PRO A 142 -17.71 -16.80 -52.81
N VAL A 143 -16.84 -16.90 -51.80
CA VAL A 143 -17.25 -16.78 -50.40
C VAL A 143 -17.85 -15.39 -50.28
N GLU A 144 -19.16 -15.31 -49.99
CA GLU A 144 -19.81 -14.03 -49.73
C GLU A 144 -19.03 -13.30 -48.62
N PRO A 145 -18.78 -11.98 -48.77
CA PRO A 145 -18.13 -11.22 -47.72
C PRO A 145 -18.99 -11.31 -46.47
N VAL A 146 -18.46 -11.94 -45.42
CA VAL A 146 -19.14 -12.02 -44.13
C VAL A 146 -19.24 -10.61 -43.58
N GLU A 147 -20.45 -10.06 -43.58
CA GLU A 147 -20.74 -8.74 -43.06
C GLU A 147 -20.47 -8.74 -41.55
N ALA A 148 -19.51 -7.92 -41.11
CA ALA A 148 -19.10 -7.90 -39.71
C ALA A 148 -20.25 -7.40 -38.84
N LEU A 149 -20.66 -8.20 -37.84
CA LEU A 149 -21.68 -7.84 -36.86
C LEU A 149 -21.31 -6.58 -36.07
N VAL A 150 -20.00 -6.37 -35.90
CA VAL A 150 -19.42 -5.14 -35.39
C VAL A 150 -18.51 -4.63 -36.49
N ALA A 151 -18.75 -3.44 -37.03
CA ALA A 151 -17.72 -2.78 -37.82
C ALA A 151 -16.47 -2.71 -36.93
N ALA A 152 -15.39 -3.42 -37.28
CA ALA A 152 -14.10 -3.37 -36.58
C ALA A 152 -13.80 -1.93 -36.13
N PRO A 153 -13.19 -1.66 -34.96
CA PRO A 153 -13.32 -0.40 -34.27
C PRO A 153 -12.61 0.74 -35.03
N HIS A 154 -13.28 1.28 -36.04
CA HIS A 154 -13.11 2.63 -36.52
C HIS A 154 -13.94 3.62 -35.69
N ALA A 155 -14.70 3.12 -34.71
CA ALA A 155 -15.70 3.89 -33.98
C ALA A 155 -15.83 3.43 -32.51
N ALA A 156 -14.85 3.76 -31.67
CA ALA A 156 -15.12 3.99 -30.26
C ALA A 156 -15.00 5.50 -29.99
N VAL A 157 -16.16 6.12 -29.77
CA VAL A 157 -16.43 7.54 -29.46
C VAL A 157 -16.43 8.48 -30.67
N VAL A 158 -17.63 8.69 -31.24
CA VAL A 158 -17.91 9.91 -32.02
C VAL A 158 -17.96 11.10 -31.05
N ALA A 159 -16.79 11.70 -30.84
CA ALA A 159 -16.59 13.10 -30.51
C ALA A 159 -15.18 13.45 -31.04
N GLU A 160 -15.12 13.66 -32.36
CA GLU A 160 -13.95 14.15 -33.11
C GLU A 160 -12.61 13.40 -32.87
N LYS A 161 -12.43 12.25 -33.56
CA LYS A 161 -11.21 11.75 -34.24
C LYS A 161 -11.20 10.21 -34.25
N LYS A 162 -10.96 9.59 -35.43
CA LYS A 162 -10.71 8.14 -35.58
C LYS A 162 -9.63 7.69 -34.59
N ILE A 163 -9.89 6.64 -33.81
CA ILE A 163 -8.86 5.97 -33.03
C ILE A 163 -8.17 4.97 -33.96
N THR A 164 -6.87 5.16 -34.22
CA THR A 164 -6.07 4.21 -34.99
C THR A 164 -5.74 3.00 -34.12
N VAL A 165 -6.09 1.80 -34.57
CA VAL A 165 -5.62 0.57 -33.93
C VAL A 165 -4.12 0.49 -34.10
N VAL A 166 -3.37 0.68 -33.01
CA VAL A 166 -1.90 0.74 -33.05
C VAL A 166 -1.29 -0.66 -33.15
N ARG A 167 -1.90 -1.66 -32.50
CA ARG A 167 -1.44 -3.05 -32.52
C ARG A 167 -2.51 -4.01 -32.01
N ARG A 168 -2.67 -5.17 -32.65
CA ARG A 168 -3.41 -6.30 -32.08
C ARG A 168 -2.44 -7.19 -31.31
N LEU A 169 -2.69 -7.39 -30.02
CA LEU A 169 -1.85 -8.25 -29.18
C LEU A 169 -2.07 -9.74 -29.48
N HIS A 170 -3.17 -10.10 -30.12
CA HIS A 170 -3.50 -11.46 -30.51
C HIS A 170 -4.05 -11.43 -31.94
N GLU A 171 -3.22 -11.82 -32.91
CA GLU A 171 -3.63 -12.16 -34.27
C GLU A 171 -3.03 -13.54 -34.57
N GLY A 172 -3.86 -14.50 -34.98
CA GLY A 172 -3.46 -15.86 -35.33
C GLY A 172 -3.60 -16.91 -34.22
N ALA A 173 -3.57 -18.18 -34.62
CA ALA A 173 -3.73 -19.34 -33.73
C ALA A 173 -2.53 -19.62 -32.80
N ASP A 174 -1.43 -18.89 -32.97
CA ASP A 174 -0.20 -19.12 -32.21
C ASP A 174 -0.04 -18.18 -31.01
N GLY A 175 -0.11 -18.78 -29.82
CA GLY A 175 0.38 -18.21 -28.57
C GLY A 175 -0.70 -17.79 -27.57
N ASP A 176 -0.39 -17.98 -26.29
CA ASP A 176 -1.24 -17.63 -25.15
C ASP A 176 -1.48 -16.11 -25.04
N ALA A 177 -2.73 -15.67 -25.26
CA ALA A 177 -3.13 -14.26 -25.19
C ALA A 177 -2.84 -13.64 -23.82
N VAL A 178 -2.93 -14.44 -22.76
CA VAL A 178 -2.60 -14.02 -21.40
C VAL A 178 -1.13 -13.67 -21.29
N LYS A 179 -0.23 -14.55 -21.75
CA LYS A 179 1.22 -14.28 -21.79
C LYS A 179 1.55 -13.04 -22.60
N LYS A 180 0.88 -12.82 -23.74
CA LYS A 180 1.07 -11.61 -24.57
C LYS A 180 0.63 -10.34 -23.83
N LEU A 181 -0.51 -10.38 -23.13
CA LEU A 181 -0.95 -9.28 -22.26
C LEU A 181 0.07 -8.99 -21.15
N GLU A 182 0.50 -10.02 -20.41
CA GLU A 182 1.47 -9.86 -19.31
C GLU A 182 2.78 -9.25 -19.82
N THR A 183 3.28 -9.73 -20.96
CA THR A 183 4.49 -9.19 -21.60
C THR A 183 4.30 -7.73 -21.99
N PHE A 184 3.15 -7.38 -22.58
CA PHE A 184 2.82 -5.99 -22.92
C PHE A 184 2.77 -5.10 -21.67
N MET A 185 2.08 -5.54 -20.62
CA MET A 185 1.95 -4.77 -19.39
C MET A 185 3.29 -4.63 -18.65
N ALA A 186 4.16 -5.64 -18.72
CA ALA A 186 5.46 -5.64 -18.07
C ALA A 186 6.49 -4.73 -18.76
N TYR A 187 6.50 -4.67 -20.09
CA TYR A 187 7.60 -4.04 -20.83
C TYR A 187 7.22 -2.90 -21.78
N HIS A 188 5.95 -2.83 -22.22
CA HIS A 188 5.55 -1.95 -23.31
C HIS A 188 4.54 -0.88 -22.90
N PHE A 189 3.67 -1.18 -21.94
CA PHE A 189 2.61 -0.28 -21.52
C PHE A 189 3.14 1.06 -20.97
N LEU A 190 4.03 1.02 -19.98
CA LEU A 190 4.53 2.26 -19.37
C LEU A 190 5.35 3.10 -20.35
N PRO A 191 6.32 2.56 -21.11
CA PRO A 191 7.03 3.34 -22.12
C PRO A 191 6.09 3.99 -23.14
N LEU A 192 5.04 3.30 -23.57
CA LEU A 192 4.01 3.87 -24.44
C LEU A 192 3.25 5.00 -23.74
N ALA A 193 2.84 4.79 -22.49
CA ALA A 193 2.12 5.80 -21.70
C ALA A 193 2.95 7.08 -21.54
N LEU A 194 4.27 6.97 -21.33
CA LEU A 194 5.19 8.12 -21.22
C LEU A 194 5.30 8.92 -22.54
N LEU A 195 5.32 8.26 -23.69
CA LEU A 195 5.72 8.89 -24.95
C LEU A 195 4.55 9.25 -25.89
N HIS A 196 3.39 8.59 -25.78
CA HIS A 196 2.32 8.75 -26.77
C HIS A 196 1.65 10.14 -26.77
N ASN A 197 1.76 10.89 -25.66
CA ASN A 197 1.33 12.29 -25.59
C ASN A 197 2.43 13.27 -26.08
N LEU A 198 3.66 12.80 -26.30
CA LEU A 198 4.79 13.59 -26.80
C LEU A 198 4.96 13.48 -28.31
N LYS A 199 4.81 12.28 -28.89
CA LYS A 199 4.90 12.06 -30.34
C LYS A 199 3.65 11.33 -30.84
N SER A 200 3.06 11.82 -31.93
CA SER A 200 1.93 11.17 -32.58
C SER A 200 2.39 9.96 -33.39
N GLY A 201 1.67 8.83 -33.30
CA GLY A 201 1.92 7.66 -34.16
C GLY A 201 3.12 6.80 -33.77
N ILE A 202 3.57 6.84 -32.51
CA ILE A 202 4.64 5.97 -32.00
C ILE A 202 4.27 4.49 -32.19
N SER A 203 5.13 3.74 -32.88
CA SER A 203 5.09 2.27 -32.84
C SER A 203 5.84 1.75 -31.62
N LEU A 204 5.40 0.62 -31.07
CA LEU A 204 6.06 -0.04 -29.94
C LEU A 204 7.50 -0.48 -30.26
N GLY A 205 7.81 -0.73 -31.54
CA GLY A 205 9.16 -1.07 -31.99
C GLY A 205 10.15 0.08 -31.81
N ASP A 206 9.66 1.32 -31.94
CA ASP A 206 10.48 2.54 -31.97
C ASP A 206 10.81 3.08 -30.57
N ILE A 207 10.22 2.49 -29.53
CA ILE A 207 10.42 2.94 -28.16
C ILE A 207 11.79 2.44 -27.66
N PRO A 208 12.74 3.36 -27.39
CA PRO A 208 14.12 3.00 -27.07
C PRO A 208 14.32 2.58 -25.60
N LEU A 209 13.26 2.63 -24.79
CA LEU A 209 13.34 2.39 -23.35
C LEU A 209 12.35 1.32 -22.87
N ILE A 210 12.70 0.65 -21.79
CA ILE A 210 11.77 -0.15 -20.98
C ILE A 210 11.65 0.49 -19.61
N LEU A 211 10.42 0.59 -19.11
CA LEU A 211 10.11 0.96 -17.75
C LEU A 211 9.23 -0.14 -17.15
N ARG A 212 9.81 -0.96 -16.30
CA ARG A 212 9.09 -2.03 -15.60
C ARG A 212 8.83 -1.63 -14.16
N HIS A 213 7.58 -1.76 -13.73
CA HIS A 213 7.11 -1.39 -12.38
C HIS A 213 6.82 -2.65 -11.56
N TYR A 214 7.50 -2.78 -10.43
CA TYR A 214 7.35 -3.87 -9.48
C TYR A 214 6.59 -3.37 -8.26
N VAL A 215 5.47 -4.01 -7.95
CA VAL A 215 4.63 -3.66 -6.80
C VAL A 215 4.69 -4.79 -5.78
N HIS A 216 5.12 -4.48 -4.57
CA HIS A 216 4.97 -5.39 -3.44
C HIS A 216 3.60 -5.15 -2.79
N GLU A 217 2.62 -6.01 -3.11
CA GLU A 217 1.21 -5.79 -2.77
C GLU A 217 0.92 -5.72 -1.26
N ALA A 218 1.70 -6.41 -0.43
CA ALA A 218 1.47 -6.45 1.02
C ALA A 218 1.94 -5.16 1.71
N THR A 219 3.11 -4.66 1.34
CA THR A 219 3.70 -3.43 1.90
C THR A 219 3.26 -2.19 1.13
N ARG A 220 2.63 -2.38 -0.05
CA ARG A 220 2.22 -1.32 -0.97
C ARG A 220 3.39 -0.41 -1.33
N THR A 221 4.55 -1.00 -1.62
CA THR A 221 5.74 -0.30 -2.12
C THR A 221 5.99 -0.59 -3.60
N ALA A 222 6.63 0.35 -4.28
CA ALA A 222 6.97 0.32 -5.69
C ALA A 222 8.47 0.39 -5.91
N SER A 223 8.91 -0.28 -6.97
CA SER A 223 10.27 -0.24 -7.49
C SER A 223 10.22 -0.24 -9.02
N PHE A 224 11.28 0.26 -9.66
CA PHE A 224 11.32 0.39 -11.11
C PHE A 224 12.64 -0.12 -11.69
N LEU A 225 12.56 -0.83 -12.81
CA LEU A 225 13.69 -1.12 -13.69
C LEU A 225 13.56 -0.22 -14.92
N VAL A 226 14.54 0.64 -15.11
CA VAL A 226 14.68 1.53 -16.27
C VAL A 226 15.76 0.94 -17.17
N VAL A 227 15.47 0.74 -18.45
CA VAL A 227 16.41 0.13 -19.40
C VAL A 227 16.50 0.98 -20.66
N ASP A 228 17.73 1.26 -21.11
CA ASP A 228 17.99 1.66 -22.48
C ASP A 228 18.15 0.42 -23.35
N ARG A 229 17.24 0.21 -24.30
CA ARG A 229 17.24 -0.98 -25.18
C ARG A 229 18.32 -0.92 -26.24
N VAL A 230 18.79 0.28 -26.60
CA VAL A 230 19.77 0.50 -27.66
C VAL A 230 21.17 0.27 -27.12
N GLU A 231 21.49 0.88 -25.98
CA GLU A 231 22.81 0.72 -25.34
C GLU A 231 22.90 -0.51 -24.42
N GLY A 232 21.76 -1.16 -24.11
CA GLY A 232 21.73 -2.34 -23.26
C GLY A 232 22.12 -2.04 -21.81
N THR A 233 21.85 -0.84 -21.29
CA THR A 233 22.12 -0.45 -19.90
C THR A 233 20.84 -0.37 -19.08
N ALA A 234 20.95 -0.61 -17.77
CA ALA A 234 19.79 -0.60 -16.88
C ALA A 234 20.06 0.04 -15.51
N ALA A 235 19.04 0.67 -14.93
CA ALA A 235 19.06 1.15 -13.56
C ALA A 235 17.85 0.66 -12.77
N VAL A 236 18.02 0.46 -11.46
CA VAL A 236 16.94 0.06 -10.54
C VAL A 236 16.67 1.17 -9.52
N ILE A 237 15.43 1.66 -9.49
CA ILE A 237 14.97 2.68 -8.54
C ILE A 237 14.21 2.00 -7.40
N ASP A 238 14.55 2.35 -6.16
CA ASP A 238 13.97 1.84 -4.92
C ASP A 238 13.89 0.30 -4.87
N PRO A 239 15.01 -0.43 -4.93
CA PRO A 239 15.02 -1.88 -5.03
C PRO A 239 14.42 -2.58 -3.80
N GLN A 240 13.54 -3.56 -4.03
CA GLN A 240 13.03 -4.47 -3.00
C GLN A 240 14.13 -5.41 -2.49
N VAL A 241 14.03 -5.86 -1.23
CA VAL A 241 15.01 -6.80 -0.61
C VAL A 241 15.22 -8.05 -1.45
N ASP A 242 14.13 -8.62 -1.95
CA ASP A 242 14.21 -9.73 -2.91
C ASP A 242 14.51 -9.18 -4.30
N ILE A 243 15.77 -9.36 -4.71
CA ILE A 243 16.27 -8.86 -5.98
C ILE A 243 16.06 -9.83 -7.15
N SER A 244 15.46 -11.00 -6.91
CA SER A 244 15.36 -12.08 -7.90
C SER A 244 14.61 -11.65 -9.16
N CYS A 245 13.56 -10.83 -9.00
CA CYS A 245 12.79 -10.31 -10.12
C CYS A 245 13.63 -9.42 -11.04
N TYR A 246 14.44 -8.50 -10.49
CA TYR A 246 15.34 -7.67 -11.28
C TYR A 246 16.39 -8.51 -11.99
N VAL A 247 16.99 -9.48 -11.30
CA VAL A 247 18.01 -10.37 -11.88
C VAL A 247 17.42 -11.16 -13.06
N ALA A 248 16.21 -11.70 -12.90
CA ALA A 248 15.53 -12.43 -13.98
C ALA A 248 15.28 -11.54 -15.20
N ASP A 249 14.80 -10.30 -15.00
CA ASP A 249 14.52 -9.39 -16.10
C ASP A 249 15.79 -8.83 -16.75
N ILE A 250 16.84 -8.55 -15.97
CA ILE A 250 18.15 -8.15 -16.47
C ILE A 250 18.72 -9.22 -17.41
N LEU A 251 18.63 -10.50 -17.02
CA LEU A 251 19.06 -11.64 -17.84
C LEU A 251 18.18 -11.82 -19.09
N ALA A 252 16.86 -11.76 -18.93
CA ALA A 252 15.91 -11.93 -20.03
C ALA A 252 16.02 -10.83 -21.09
N LEU A 253 16.30 -9.60 -20.65
CA LEU A 253 16.50 -8.44 -21.52
C LEU A 253 17.95 -8.30 -22.01
N GLN A 254 18.87 -9.12 -21.52
CA GLN A 254 20.30 -9.11 -21.86
C GLN A 254 20.95 -7.73 -21.67
N VAL A 255 20.63 -7.07 -20.56
CA VAL A 255 21.12 -5.72 -20.26
C VAL A 255 22.13 -5.72 -19.11
N ARG A 256 22.98 -4.71 -19.07
CA ARG A 256 23.97 -4.50 -18.02
C ARG A 256 23.43 -3.50 -16.98
N PRO A 257 23.28 -3.90 -15.71
CA PRO A 257 22.90 -2.97 -14.66
C PRO A 257 24.07 -2.02 -14.35
N VAL A 258 23.80 -0.72 -14.33
CA VAL A 258 24.82 0.34 -14.17
C VAL A 258 24.56 1.26 -12.99
N ALA A 259 23.33 1.36 -12.51
CA ALA A 259 23.00 2.21 -11.36
C ALA A 259 21.83 1.68 -10.53
N THR A 260 21.84 1.98 -9.23
CA THR A 260 20.66 1.87 -8.38
C THR A 260 20.42 3.22 -7.69
N VAL A 261 19.15 3.63 -7.60
CA VAL A 261 18.77 4.95 -7.09
C VAL A 261 17.81 4.77 -5.91
N LEU A 262 18.02 5.53 -4.84
CA LEU A 262 17.13 5.57 -3.68
C LEU A 262 16.47 6.95 -3.59
N THR A 263 15.14 6.99 -3.68
CA THR A 263 14.37 8.24 -3.57
C THR A 263 14.39 8.80 -2.15
N HIS A 264 14.39 7.92 -1.15
CA HIS A 264 14.47 8.23 0.28
C HIS A 264 14.95 6.99 1.04
N CYS A 265 15.32 7.14 2.32
CA CYS A 265 15.58 5.98 3.16
C CYS A 265 14.27 5.47 3.76
N PHE A 266 13.80 4.34 3.23
CA PHE A 266 12.58 3.66 3.66
C PHE A 266 12.63 3.33 5.16
N VAL A 267 11.47 3.39 5.79
CA VAL A 267 11.27 3.19 7.23
C VAL A 267 10.34 2.03 7.54
N ASP A 268 9.51 1.64 6.58
CA ASP A 268 8.51 0.60 6.70
C ASP A 268 8.97 -0.73 6.11
N ILE A 269 10.00 -0.74 5.24
CA ILE A 269 10.60 -1.98 4.75
C ILE A 269 12.12 -1.86 4.64
N ALA A 270 12.80 -2.98 4.85
CA ALA A 270 14.16 -3.17 4.41
C ALA A 270 14.24 -3.04 2.88
N MET A 271 15.38 -2.58 2.37
CA MET A 271 15.63 -2.32 0.95
C MET A 271 16.75 -3.20 0.38
N GLY A 272 16.69 -3.48 -0.91
CA GLY A 272 17.59 -4.41 -1.59
C GLY A 272 18.83 -3.79 -2.23
N HIS A 273 19.14 -2.51 -1.99
CA HIS A 273 20.29 -1.84 -2.61
C HIS A 273 21.62 -2.49 -2.23
N CYS A 274 21.78 -2.92 -0.98
CA CYS A 274 22.96 -3.70 -0.55
C CYS A 274 23.08 -5.02 -1.33
N ALA A 275 21.97 -5.75 -1.49
CA ALA A 275 21.94 -7.01 -2.21
C ALA A 275 22.25 -6.83 -3.71
N LEU A 276 21.71 -5.77 -4.33
CA LEU A 276 22.02 -5.43 -5.73
C LEU A 276 23.50 -5.08 -5.90
N LEU A 277 24.06 -4.21 -5.06
CA LEU A 277 25.48 -3.82 -5.13
C LEU A 277 26.41 -5.01 -4.88
N LYS A 278 26.04 -5.93 -3.98
CA LYS A 278 26.79 -7.17 -3.78
C LYS A 278 26.75 -8.06 -5.03
N ARG A 279 25.63 -8.12 -5.73
CA ARG A 279 25.46 -8.93 -6.95
C ARG A 279 26.15 -8.29 -8.16
N TYR A 280 26.14 -6.97 -8.24
CA TYR A 280 26.69 -6.15 -9.32
C TYR A 280 27.55 -5.01 -8.74
N PRO A 281 28.82 -5.30 -8.37
CA PRO A 281 29.69 -4.35 -7.66
C PRO A 281 30.01 -3.07 -8.44
N ASP A 282 29.91 -3.12 -9.77
CA ASP A 282 30.19 -1.98 -10.65
C ASP A 282 29.02 -0.98 -10.77
N MET A 283 27.87 -1.28 -10.15
CA MET A 283 26.73 -0.37 -10.15
C MET A 283 27.01 0.88 -9.29
N CYS A 284 26.68 2.05 -9.82
CA CYS A 284 26.69 3.28 -9.05
C CYS A 284 25.45 3.37 -8.14
N LEU A 285 25.63 3.71 -6.86
CA LEU A 285 24.53 4.04 -5.96
C LEU A 285 24.26 5.56 -5.99
N LEU A 286 23.04 5.96 -6.34
CA LEU A 286 22.59 7.35 -6.27
C LEU A 286 21.57 7.54 -5.14
N SER A 287 21.81 8.55 -4.31
CA SER A 287 20.90 9.02 -3.27
C SER A 287 21.25 10.46 -2.91
N CYS A 288 20.28 11.23 -2.41
CA CYS A 288 20.56 12.59 -1.93
C CYS A 288 21.18 12.57 -0.53
N ALA A 289 22.09 13.52 -0.28
CA ALA A 289 22.58 13.78 1.06
C ALA A 289 21.47 14.43 1.92
N PRO A 290 21.48 14.21 3.24
CA PRO A 290 20.62 14.94 4.16
C PRO A 290 20.80 16.44 3.99
N PHE A 291 19.70 17.17 4.00
CA PHE A 291 19.73 18.61 4.02
C PHE A 291 20.49 19.16 5.22
N GLU A 292 21.46 20.05 4.95
CA GLU A 292 22.22 20.81 5.94
C GLU A 292 22.00 22.31 5.66
N PRO A 293 21.40 23.10 6.58
CA PRO A 293 21.05 24.51 6.34
C PRO A 293 22.22 25.43 5.92
N ARG A 294 23.47 25.00 6.13
CA ARG A 294 24.68 25.79 5.87
C ARG A 294 25.33 25.51 4.50
N ARG A 295 24.79 24.60 3.67
CA ARG A 295 25.48 24.06 2.48
C ARG A 295 24.75 24.19 1.14
N GLU A 296 23.73 25.05 1.02
CA GLU A 296 23.06 25.23 -0.28
C GLU A 296 23.94 25.91 -1.35
N VAL A 297 25.09 26.44 -0.93
CA VAL A 297 26.07 27.11 -1.78
C VAL A 297 27.41 26.41 -1.58
N ASP A 298 28.11 26.09 -2.67
CA ASP A 298 29.46 25.56 -2.58
C ASP A 298 30.47 26.60 -2.03
N GLU A 299 31.71 26.19 -1.76
CA GLU A 299 32.76 27.09 -1.25
C GLU A 299 33.05 28.28 -2.20
N ASN A 300 32.56 28.22 -3.45
CA ASN A 300 32.77 29.20 -4.51
C ASN A 300 31.52 30.07 -4.80
N GLY A 301 30.45 29.97 -4.01
CA GLY A 301 29.24 30.78 -4.24
C GLY A 301 28.27 30.22 -5.29
N SER A 302 28.53 29.05 -5.87
CA SER A 302 27.71 28.41 -6.89
C SER A 302 26.73 27.39 -6.29
N GLN A 303 25.55 27.26 -6.90
CA GLN A 303 24.55 26.29 -6.46
C GLN A 303 25.08 24.87 -6.69
N CYS A 304 25.07 24.02 -5.67
CA CYS A 304 25.52 22.63 -5.79
C CYS A 304 24.72 21.91 -6.89
N MET A 305 25.41 21.40 -7.90
CA MET A 305 24.80 20.57 -8.94
C MET A 305 24.15 19.34 -8.32
N TRP A 306 22.91 19.07 -8.69
CA TRP A 306 22.17 17.92 -8.17
C TRP A 306 22.73 16.60 -8.73
N PRO A 307 22.70 15.49 -7.96
CA PRO A 307 23.19 14.21 -8.43
C PRO A 307 22.51 13.77 -9.72
N GLU A 308 23.30 13.46 -10.74
CA GLU A 308 22.83 13.02 -12.05
C GLU A 308 23.61 11.78 -12.48
N PHE A 309 22.94 10.86 -13.18
CA PHE A 309 23.53 9.67 -13.75
C PHE A 309 23.06 9.47 -15.19
N GLN A 310 24.02 9.40 -16.09
CA GLN A 310 23.78 9.13 -17.50
C GLN A 310 23.76 7.61 -17.72
N LEU A 311 22.59 7.03 -18.03
CA LEU A 311 22.47 5.61 -18.36
C LEU A 311 23.02 5.33 -19.77
N SER A 312 22.81 6.28 -20.68
CA SER A 312 23.24 6.29 -22.08
C SER A 312 23.27 7.73 -22.59
N ALA A 313 23.78 7.99 -23.79
CA ALA A 313 23.71 9.34 -24.39
C ALA A 313 22.29 9.94 -24.47
N ARG A 314 21.24 9.09 -24.40
CA ARG A 314 19.84 9.49 -24.53
C ARG A 314 19.07 9.47 -23.21
N LEU A 315 19.44 8.61 -22.27
CA LEU A 315 18.68 8.34 -21.07
C LEU A 315 19.45 8.79 -19.83
N ALA A 316 18.85 9.68 -19.03
CA ALA A 316 19.46 10.21 -17.82
C ALA A 316 18.48 10.16 -16.63
N LEU A 317 19.04 9.96 -15.43
CA LEU A 317 18.35 10.08 -14.16
C LEU A 317 18.94 11.24 -13.37
N LYS A 318 18.09 12.15 -12.89
CA LYS A 318 18.50 13.30 -12.08
C LYS A 318 17.77 13.32 -10.75
N CYS A 319 18.50 13.38 -9.64
CA CYS A 319 17.93 13.35 -8.28
C CYS A 319 17.76 14.77 -7.76
N VAL A 320 16.53 15.26 -7.71
CA VAL A 320 16.19 16.58 -7.16
C VAL A 320 15.97 16.44 -5.65
N PRO A 321 16.82 17.04 -4.79
CA PRO A 321 16.64 16.94 -3.34
C PRO A 321 15.41 17.72 -2.90
N ILE A 322 14.46 17.05 -2.23
CA ILE A 322 13.23 17.65 -1.68
C ILE A 322 13.03 17.17 -0.23
N PRO A 323 13.82 17.71 0.72
CA PRO A 323 13.72 17.41 2.15
C PRO A 323 12.28 17.65 2.62
N SER A 324 11.58 16.59 3.00
CA SER A 324 10.15 16.68 3.32
C SER A 324 9.69 15.59 4.27
N PHE A 325 9.57 14.34 3.79
CA PHE A 325 9.29 13.18 4.64
C PHE A 325 10.48 12.80 5.53
N SER A 326 11.68 12.87 4.95
CA SER A 326 12.96 12.80 5.63
C SER A 326 13.96 13.75 4.95
N PRO A 327 15.06 14.15 5.62
CA PRO A 327 16.03 15.10 5.06
C PRO A 327 16.74 14.65 3.79
N GLU A 328 16.81 13.35 3.54
CA GLU A 328 17.42 12.76 2.34
C GLU A 328 16.43 12.53 1.18
N CYS A 329 15.16 12.91 1.34
CA CYS A 329 14.15 12.74 0.29
C CYS A 329 14.53 13.43 -1.02
N SER A 330 14.18 12.78 -2.13
CA SER A 330 14.40 13.28 -3.48
C SER A 330 13.29 12.84 -4.43
N VAL A 331 13.17 13.58 -5.53
CA VAL A 331 12.41 13.18 -6.72
C VAL A 331 13.42 12.81 -7.79
N VAL A 332 13.27 11.63 -8.39
CA VAL A 332 14.12 11.20 -9.50
C VAL A 332 13.42 11.54 -10.80
N GLU A 333 14.00 12.46 -11.56
CA GLU A 333 13.60 12.81 -12.92
C GLU A 333 14.15 11.77 -13.90
N LEU A 334 13.32 11.31 -14.84
CA LEU A 334 13.74 10.50 -16.00
C LEU A 334 13.68 11.34 -17.26
N HIS A 335 14.83 11.50 -17.90
CA HIS A 335 14.99 12.26 -19.15
C HIS A 335 15.29 11.34 -20.32
N LEU A 336 14.59 11.53 -21.43
CA LEU A 336 14.87 10.90 -22.72
C LEU A 336 15.17 11.99 -23.75
N ASP A 337 16.35 11.96 -24.35
CA ASP A 337 16.84 12.97 -25.30
C ASP A 337 16.73 14.41 -24.74
N GLY A 338 17.01 14.57 -23.44
CA GLY A 338 16.87 15.84 -22.71
C GLY A 338 15.43 16.24 -22.37
N VAL A 339 14.43 15.45 -22.74
CA VAL A 339 13.02 15.69 -22.41
C VAL A 339 12.64 14.93 -21.13
N LEU A 340 12.13 15.65 -20.13
CA LEU A 340 11.57 15.06 -18.92
C LEU A 340 10.30 14.26 -19.27
N ILE A 341 10.28 12.96 -18.99
CA ILE A 341 9.13 12.08 -19.31
C ILE A 341 8.47 11.48 -18.07
N ALA A 342 9.20 11.33 -16.95
CA ALA A 342 8.65 10.79 -15.72
C ALA A 342 9.31 11.35 -14.45
N LEU A 343 8.58 11.29 -13.34
CA LEU A 343 9.04 11.60 -11.99
C LEU A 343 8.80 10.40 -11.07
N PHE A 344 9.85 9.88 -10.44
CA PHE A 344 9.73 8.93 -9.34
C PHE A 344 9.82 9.71 -8.04
N THR A 345 8.69 9.87 -7.36
CA THR A 345 8.53 10.91 -6.33
C THR A 345 8.81 10.44 -4.92
N GLY A 346 9.18 9.17 -4.72
CA GLY A 346 9.38 8.65 -3.37
C GLY A 346 8.13 8.86 -2.53
N THR A 347 8.28 9.54 -1.41
CA THR A 347 7.22 9.99 -0.50
C THR A 347 6.88 11.47 -0.63
N VAL A 348 7.54 12.19 -1.55
CA VAL A 348 7.46 13.66 -1.73
C VAL A 348 6.11 14.09 -2.32
N LEU A 349 5.60 13.33 -3.28
CA LEU A 349 4.36 13.65 -3.99
C LEU A 349 3.55 12.39 -4.26
N ALA A 350 2.30 12.39 -3.78
CA ALA A 350 1.28 11.37 -3.99
C ALA A 350 0.06 11.96 -4.72
N THR A 351 -0.94 11.14 -5.03
CA THR A 351 -2.13 11.62 -5.77
C THR A 351 -3.07 12.48 -4.92
N ASP A 352 -3.20 12.19 -3.63
CA ASP A 352 -4.13 12.84 -2.71
C ASP A 352 -3.55 13.05 -1.30
N ALA A 353 -2.21 13.03 -1.19
CA ALA A 353 -1.52 13.22 0.07
C ALA A 353 -0.23 14.05 -0.08
N VAL A 354 0.09 14.82 0.95
CA VAL A 354 1.40 15.48 1.15
C VAL A 354 2.31 14.63 2.04
N PRO A 355 3.63 14.84 2.04
CA PRO A 355 4.56 14.10 2.88
C PRO A 355 4.19 14.12 4.37
N ARG A 356 4.47 13.02 5.09
CA ARG A 356 4.46 12.99 6.57
C ARG A 356 5.59 13.85 7.11
N HIS A 357 5.44 14.39 8.32
CA HIS A 357 6.47 15.21 8.98
C HIS A 357 7.22 14.44 10.07
N GLU A 358 6.60 13.36 10.54
CA GLU A 358 6.99 12.59 11.70
C GLU A 358 8.44 12.09 11.67
N PHE A 359 8.95 11.64 10.51
CA PHE A 359 10.34 11.16 10.36
C PHE A 359 11.33 12.28 10.04
N PHE A 360 10.82 13.42 9.56
CA PHE A 360 11.61 14.62 9.33
C PHE A 360 11.98 15.25 10.68
N ASP A 361 11.04 15.28 11.63
CA ASP A 361 11.26 15.70 13.02
C ASP A 361 12.25 14.82 13.79
N ASP A 362 12.23 13.50 13.55
CA ASP A 362 13.07 12.53 14.26
C ASP A 362 14.49 12.42 13.69
N PHE A 363 14.76 13.05 12.53
CA PHE A 363 16.08 12.96 11.94
C PHE A 363 17.10 13.60 12.90
N PRO A 364 18.24 12.95 13.17
CA PRO A 364 19.23 13.48 14.10
C PRO A 364 19.68 14.87 13.61
N SER A 365 19.17 15.90 14.27
CA SER A 365 19.50 17.27 13.97
C SER A 365 20.93 17.52 14.40
N ASN A 366 21.84 17.58 13.42
CA ASN A 366 23.02 18.43 13.52
C ASN A 366 22.63 19.91 13.36
N LEU A 367 21.45 20.34 13.87
CA LEU A 367 21.24 21.76 14.12
C LEU A 367 21.96 22.07 15.42
N ASP A 368 23.27 22.27 15.26
CA ASP A 368 24.16 22.81 16.25
C ASP A 368 23.51 24.05 16.86
N THR A 369 23.10 23.95 18.12
CA THR A 369 22.58 25.05 18.96
C THR A 369 23.72 26.00 19.36
N SER A 370 24.61 26.34 18.42
CA SER A 370 25.77 27.22 18.63
C SER A 370 25.64 28.58 17.91
N LEU A 371 24.44 28.93 17.45
CA LEU A 371 24.07 30.32 17.13
C LEU A 371 23.60 31.04 18.40
N GLN A 372 24.50 31.20 19.37
CA GLN A 372 24.39 32.26 20.36
C GLN A 372 25.75 32.98 20.44
N LEU A 373 25.68 34.30 20.26
CA LEU A 373 26.67 35.33 20.61
C LEU A 373 27.79 35.63 19.59
N GLN A 374 27.42 36.38 18.55
CA GLN A 374 28.03 37.70 18.35
C GLN A 374 26.93 38.74 18.16
N GLY A 375 26.51 39.33 19.28
CA GLY A 375 25.46 40.33 19.34
C GLY A 375 24.84 40.31 20.73
N GLY A 376 25.35 41.14 21.63
CA GLY A 376 24.85 41.25 22.99
C GLY A 376 23.41 41.75 22.99
N VAL A 377 22.50 40.91 23.45
CA VAL A 377 21.18 41.30 23.95
C VAL A 377 20.91 40.41 25.17
N GLU A 378 20.46 41.07 26.24
CA GLU A 378 20.29 40.54 27.60
C GLU A 378 19.40 39.30 27.67
N GLU A 379 19.76 38.42 28.60
CA GLU A 379 19.12 37.14 28.89
C GLU A 379 17.67 37.32 29.34
N GLY A 380 16.73 36.79 28.54
CA GLY A 380 15.34 36.56 28.90
C GLY A 380 14.96 35.10 28.63
N GLU A 381 14.31 34.46 29.60
CA GLU A 381 14.01 33.03 29.63
C GLU A 381 13.24 32.51 28.39
N GLY A 382 13.75 31.44 27.78
CA GLY A 382 12.95 30.40 27.12
C GLY A 382 12.36 30.67 25.73
N MET A 383 13.19 30.71 24.68
CA MET A 383 12.72 30.45 23.30
C MET A 383 13.78 29.73 22.46
N LYS A 384 13.61 28.40 22.26
CA LYS A 384 14.40 27.63 21.27
C LYS A 384 13.97 28.09 19.88
N CYS A 385 14.67 29.06 19.29
CA CYS A 385 14.36 29.59 17.98
C CYS A 385 14.98 28.70 16.88
N GLY A 386 14.22 27.71 16.41
CA GLY A 386 14.54 26.91 15.21
C GLY A 386 13.32 26.87 14.29
N VAL A 387 13.52 27.00 12.98
CA VAL A 387 12.44 26.90 11.99
C VAL A 387 11.77 25.53 12.10
N PRO A 388 10.44 25.42 12.21
CA PRO A 388 9.75 24.13 12.27
C PRO A 388 10.06 23.28 11.05
N SER A 389 10.26 21.99 11.27
CA SER A 389 10.59 21.01 10.23
C SER A 389 9.55 20.99 9.08
N THR A 390 8.27 21.20 9.42
CA THR A 390 7.16 21.34 8.47
C THR A 390 7.27 22.59 7.61
N ALA A 391 7.81 23.69 8.13
CA ALA A 391 8.04 24.91 7.36
C ALA A 391 9.19 24.74 6.36
N VAL A 392 10.27 24.06 6.77
CA VAL A 392 11.37 23.69 5.86
C VAL A 392 10.87 22.77 4.75
N ALA A 393 10.10 21.73 5.10
CA ALA A 393 9.51 20.82 4.14
C ALA A 393 8.59 21.55 3.14
N GLN A 394 7.72 22.44 3.63
CA GLN A 394 6.81 23.22 2.79
C GLN A 394 7.57 24.13 1.82
N GLN A 395 8.66 24.76 2.25
CA GLN A 395 9.49 25.59 1.37
C GLN A 395 10.02 24.78 0.19
N PHE A 396 10.64 23.62 0.45
CA PHE A 396 11.14 22.75 -0.61
C PHE A 396 10.04 22.19 -1.51
N LEU A 397 8.88 21.85 -0.95
CA LEU A 397 7.73 21.41 -1.74
C LEU A 397 7.23 22.53 -2.65
N LYS A 398 7.18 23.77 -2.17
CA LYS A 398 6.80 24.92 -2.99
C LYS A 398 7.82 25.14 -4.12
N GLU A 399 9.08 25.37 -3.78
CA GLU A 399 10.11 25.75 -4.75
C GLU A 399 10.45 24.62 -5.73
N ARG A 400 10.59 23.38 -5.23
CA ARG A 400 11.14 22.26 -6.02
C ARG A 400 10.07 21.29 -6.52
N VAL A 401 8.81 21.40 -6.10
CA VAL A 401 7.68 20.63 -6.66
C VAL A 401 6.67 21.54 -7.34
N TRP A 402 6.11 22.51 -6.60
CA TRP A 402 5.04 23.35 -7.11
C TRP A 402 5.56 24.25 -8.23
N ASP A 403 6.56 25.07 -7.96
CA ASP A 403 7.11 26.01 -8.95
C ASP A 403 7.80 25.20 -10.05
N ARG A 404 8.66 24.21 -9.74
CA ARG A 404 9.36 23.44 -10.79
C ARG A 404 8.46 22.63 -11.73
N TYR A 405 7.45 21.91 -11.22
CA TYR A 405 6.72 20.91 -12.03
C TYR A 405 5.25 21.25 -12.25
N LEU A 406 4.57 21.83 -11.25
CA LEU A 406 3.14 22.10 -11.34
C LEU A 406 2.88 23.45 -12.04
N PHE A 407 3.63 24.50 -11.72
CA PHE A 407 3.45 25.82 -12.31
C PHE A 407 4.81 26.49 -12.52
N PRO A 408 5.65 25.95 -13.45
CA PRO A 408 6.93 26.56 -13.80
C PRO A 408 6.74 28.01 -14.24
N GLU A 409 7.58 28.89 -13.69
CA GLU A 409 7.71 30.24 -14.20
C GLU A 409 8.11 30.18 -15.66
N VAL A 410 7.32 30.84 -16.51
CA VAL A 410 7.58 30.89 -17.94
C VAL A 410 8.63 31.98 -18.17
N THR A 411 9.91 31.59 -18.16
CA THR A 411 10.96 32.44 -18.74
C THR A 411 10.70 32.60 -20.24
N GLN A 412 11.03 33.76 -20.81
CA GLN A 412 10.66 34.16 -22.18
C GLN A 412 11.23 33.25 -23.30
N GLU A 413 12.10 32.30 -22.95
CA GLU A 413 12.60 31.25 -23.82
C GLU A 413 12.19 29.88 -23.24
N GLU A 414 11.26 29.19 -23.91
CA GLU A 414 10.97 27.76 -23.77
C GLU A 414 10.45 27.22 -22.41
N GLY A 415 9.45 27.85 -21.80
CA GLY A 415 8.67 27.19 -20.73
C GLY A 415 7.96 25.92 -21.23
N GLN A 416 8.56 24.74 -21.07
CA GLN A 416 7.95 23.47 -21.47
C GLN A 416 6.77 23.12 -20.55
N ILE A 417 5.58 22.91 -21.13
CA ILE A 417 4.41 22.45 -20.37
C ILE A 417 4.62 20.98 -19.97
N LEU A 418 4.86 20.75 -18.68
CA LEU A 418 5.16 19.43 -18.11
C LEU A 418 3.93 18.56 -17.83
N ASP A 419 2.75 18.95 -18.29
CA ASP A 419 1.52 18.22 -18.00
C ASP A 419 1.51 16.76 -18.51
N HIS A 420 2.35 16.43 -19.50
CA HIS A 420 2.52 15.09 -20.07
C HIS A 420 3.37 14.15 -19.19
N VAL A 421 4.14 14.71 -18.25
CA VAL A 421 5.05 13.95 -17.39
C VAL A 421 4.24 13.05 -16.46
N VAL A 422 4.64 11.78 -16.34
CA VAL A 422 3.97 10.81 -15.47
C VAL A 422 4.68 10.74 -14.12
N VAL A 423 3.90 10.84 -13.04
CA VAL A 423 4.34 10.75 -11.65
C VAL A 423 4.15 9.33 -11.13
N PHE A 424 5.19 8.77 -10.53
CA PHE A 424 5.24 7.45 -9.90
C PHE A 424 5.63 7.57 -8.41
N PRO A 425 4.69 7.45 -7.47
CA PRO A 425 5.02 7.39 -6.05
C PRO A 425 5.68 6.05 -5.70
N SER A 426 6.52 6.05 -4.66
CA SER A 426 7.12 4.82 -4.11
C SER A 426 6.12 3.96 -3.32
N HIS A 427 4.96 4.51 -2.98
CA HIS A 427 3.94 3.82 -2.21
C HIS A 427 2.56 3.99 -2.85
N GLY A 428 1.74 2.95 -2.75
CA GLY A 428 0.37 2.97 -3.25
C GLY A 428 -0.63 3.41 -2.20
N GLY A 429 -1.90 3.46 -2.62
CA GLY A 429 -3.02 3.71 -1.73
C GLY A 429 -3.01 2.82 -0.49
N TYR A 430 -3.35 3.45 0.63
CA TYR A 430 -3.44 2.90 1.97
C TYR A 430 -2.12 2.52 2.65
N SER A 431 -0.99 3.03 2.15
CA SER A 431 0.26 3.06 2.92
C SER A 431 0.16 4.07 4.06
N ASN A 432 0.64 3.67 5.24
CA ASN A 432 0.72 4.57 6.39
C ASN A 432 1.78 5.66 6.20
N VAL A 433 2.84 5.36 5.45
CA VAL A 433 3.98 6.25 5.17
C VAL A 433 3.54 7.47 4.37
N THR A 434 2.63 7.32 3.41
CA THR A 434 2.15 8.44 2.57
C THR A 434 0.78 8.97 3.02
N HIS A 435 -0.07 8.12 3.60
CA HIS A 435 -1.49 8.42 3.82
C HIS A 435 -2.29 8.68 2.53
N GLN A 436 -1.77 8.20 1.38
CA GLN A 436 -2.50 8.22 0.12
C GLN A 436 -3.74 7.31 0.25
N LEU A 437 -4.93 7.76 -0.17
CA LEU A 437 -6.13 6.93 -0.13
C LEU A 437 -6.43 6.32 -1.50
N ASP A 438 -6.20 7.08 -2.56
CA ASP A 438 -6.36 6.62 -3.93
C ASP A 438 -5.44 5.43 -4.25
N LEU A 439 -5.93 4.50 -5.07
CA LEU A 439 -5.21 3.29 -5.47
C LEU A 439 -4.20 3.51 -6.61
N TYR A 440 -4.09 4.73 -7.12
CA TYR A 440 -3.28 5.06 -8.30
C TYR A 440 -1.78 4.98 -8.02
N TRP A 441 -1.05 4.35 -8.94
CA TRP A 441 0.41 4.25 -8.93
C TRP A 441 1.08 5.05 -10.03
N ALA A 442 0.29 5.66 -10.91
CA ALA A 442 0.79 6.51 -11.97
C ALA A 442 -0.28 7.54 -12.37
N VAL A 443 0.15 8.78 -12.56
CA VAL A 443 -0.75 9.89 -12.93
C VAL A 443 0.01 10.95 -13.70
N HIS A 444 -0.61 11.59 -14.70
CA HIS A 444 0.02 12.73 -15.35
C HIS A 444 0.02 13.95 -14.41
N ILE A 445 1.06 14.78 -14.50
CA ILE A 445 1.09 16.10 -13.85
C ILE A 445 -0.16 16.93 -14.20
N GLY A 446 -0.60 16.89 -15.46
CA GLY A 446 -1.81 17.57 -15.89
C GLY A 446 -3.07 17.08 -15.17
N ASP A 447 -3.15 15.79 -14.84
CA ASP A 447 -4.28 15.23 -14.10
C ASP A 447 -4.26 15.66 -12.63
N LEU A 448 -3.08 15.69 -11.98
CA LEU A 448 -2.93 16.23 -10.62
C LEU A 448 -3.41 17.69 -10.52
N LYS A 449 -3.19 18.50 -11.56
CA LYS A 449 -3.68 19.88 -11.62
C LYS A 449 -5.21 20.00 -11.74
N ARG A 450 -5.88 18.97 -12.27
CA ARG A 450 -7.32 18.98 -12.56
C ARG A 450 -8.16 18.26 -11.52
N MET A 451 -7.64 17.18 -10.94
CA MET A 451 -8.38 16.37 -9.99
C MET A 451 -8.60 17.14 -8.69
N LYS A 452 -9.88 17.25 -8.28
CA LYS A 452 -10.29 18.06 -7.12
C LYS A 452 -9.57 17.62 -5.85
N HIS A 453 -9.53 16.32 -5.56
CA HIS A 453 -8.88 15.78 -4.36
C HIS A 453 -7.38 16.07 -4.34
N SER A 454 -6.68 15.89 -5.47
CA SER A 454 -5.26 16.24 -5.61
C SER A 454 -5.02 17.72 -5.35
N ARG A 455 -5.80 18.60 -5.98
CA ARG A 455 -5.70 20.05 -5.78
C ARG A 455 -5.97 20.48 -4.35
N THR A 456 -6.93 19.86 -3.67
CA THR A 456 -7.23 20.17 -2.27
C THR A 456 -6.02 19.98 -1.37
N VAL A 457 -5.14 19.03 -1.67
CA VAL A 457 -3.95 18.74 -0.86
C VAL A 457 -2.73 19.51 -1.38
N LEU A 458 -2.52 19.54 -2.70
CA LEU A 458 -1.42 20.28 -3.32
C LEU A 458 -1.46 21.78 -3.03
N ASN A 459 -2.64 22.40 -3.03
CA ASN A 459 -2.77 23.85 -2.74
C ASN A 459 -2.22 24.22 -1.36
N LYS A 460 -2.24 23.28 -0.41
CA LYS A 460 -1.73 23.52 0.94
C LYS A 460 -0.23 23.75 0.95
N MET A 461 0.51 23.32 -0.07
CA MET A 461 1.94 23.60 -0.22
C MET A 461 2.23 25.09 -0.46
N LEU A 462 1.23 25.91 -0.78
CA LEU A 462 1.42 27.34 -1.04
C LEU A 462 1.50 28.18 0.23
N ASP A 463 0.88 27.71 1.32
CA ASP A 463 0.82 28.41 2.59
C ASP A 463 1.38 27.54 3.72
N SER A 464 2.35 28.10 4.46
CA SER A 464 3.05 27.35 5.50
C SER A 464 2.13 26.96 6.67
N ALA A 465 1.16 27.80 7.02
CA ALA A 465 0.23 27.54 8.10
C ALA A 465 -0.78 26.44 7.71
N GLU A 466 -1.37 26.51 6.51
CA GLU A 466 -2.27 25.48 5.99
C GLU A 466 -1.56 24.13 5.82
N TYR A 467 -0.32 24.13 5.31
CA TYR A 467 0.49 22.92 5.22
C TYR A 467 0.70 22.30 6.59
N ASN A 468 1.12 23.11 7.57
CA ASN A 468 1.41 22.66 8.92
C ASN A 468 0.17 22.12 9.65
N GLU A 469 -0.97 22.82 9.54
CA GLU A 469 -2.25 22.37 10.09
C GLU A 469 -2.64 21.03 9.47
N HIS A 470 -2.53 20.88 8.15
CA HIS A 470 -2.86 19.62 7.49
C HIS A 470 -1.91 18.49 7.83
N ALA A 471 -0.60 18.77 7.88
CA ALA A 471 0.41 17.77 8.20
C ALA A 471 0.20 17.20 9.61
N ARG A 472 -0.09 18.08 10.59
CA ARG A 472 -0.33 17.73 12.00
C ARG A 472 -1.75 17.22 12.29
N GLY A 473 -2.75 17.61 11.50
CA GLY A 473 -4.14 17.18 11.65
C GLY A 473 -4.41 15.73 11.24
N ARG A 474 -3.42 15.06 10.64
CA ARG A 474 -3.51 13.62 10.32
C ARG A 474 -3.34 12.77 11.58
N PRO A 475 -3.96 11.58 11.63
CA PRO A 475 -3.65 10.61 12.68
C PRO A 475 -2.14 10.36 12.69
N SER A 476 -1.51 10.48 13.86
CA SER A 476 -0.09 10.22 14.00
C SER A 476 0.22 8.82 13.48
N LEU A 477 1.34 8.69 12.76
CA LEU A 477 1.96 7.39 12.59
C LEU A 477 2.21 6.84 14.00
N PRO A 478 1.66 5.67 14.36
CA PRO A 478 2.05 5.01 15.60
C PRO A 478 3.48 4.55 15.37
N LYS A 479 4.48 5.43 15.51
CA LYS A 479 5.90 5.21 15.18
C LYS A 479 6.38 3.96 15.90
N PRO A 480 6.35 2.77 15.29
CA PRO A 480 6.77 1.58 15.97
C PRO A 480 8.29 1.64 16.06
N SER A 481 8.85 1.15 17.16
CA SER A 481 10.31 1.01 17.31
C SER A 481 10.94 0.27 16.12
N LEU A 482 10.18 -0.60 15.47
CA LEU A 482 10.59 -1.26 14.22
C LEU A 482 10.80 -0.32 13.03
N MET A 483 10.02 0.76 12.86
CA MET A 483 10.26 1.67 11.74
C MET A 483 11.61 2.38 11.88
N THR A 484 11.99 2.73 13.10
CA THR A 484 13.32 3.27 13.41
C THR A 484 14.41 2.22 13.15
N HIS A 485 14.20 0.97 13.56
CA HIS A 485 15.14 -0.14 13.32
C HIS A 485 15.34 -0.42 11.83
N VAL A 486 14.27 -0.52 11.05
CA VAL A 486 14.31 -0.73 9.60
C VAL A 486 15.05 0.40 8.90
N ARG A 487 14.75 1.66 9.26
CA ARG A 487 15.47 2.82 8.76
C ARG A 487 16.96 2.70 9.02
N GLU A 488 17.32 2.36 10.26
CA GLU A 488 18.71 2.22 10.65
C GLU A 488 19.42 1.10 9.88
N TRP A 489 18.76 -0.05 9.73
CA TRP A 489 19.24 -1.15 8.91
C TRP A 489 19.51 -0.71 7.47
N ASN A 490 18.59 0.05 6.86
CA ASN A 490 18.75 0.58 5.51
C ASN A 490 19.97 1.53 5.40
N LEU A 491 20.18 2.40 6.39
CA LEU A 491 21.34 3.30 6.45
C LEU A 491 22.66 2.55 6.64
N LEU A 492 22.67 1.48 7.44
CA LEU A 492 23.87 0.72 7.80
C LEU A 492 24.24 -0.36 6.77
N SER A 493 23.27 -0.85 5.99
CA SER A 493 23.51 -1.87 4.96
C SER A 493 24.46 -1.38 3.85
N VAL A 494 24.44 -0.07 3.55
CA VAL A 494 25.41 0.60 2.67
C VAL A 494 25.75 1.96 3.28
N PRO A 495 26.76 2.03 4.19
CA PRO A 495 27.03 3.23 4.99
C PRO A 495 27.40 4.50 4.22
N SER A 496 27.77 4.38 2.94
CA SER A 496 28.06 5.49 2.03
C SER A 496 26.80 6.13 1.44
N ALA A 497 25.65 5.44 1.49
CA ALA A 497 24.36 5.97 1.03
C ALA A 497 23.96 7.23 1.82
N PHE A 498 23.07 8.03 1.21
CA PHE A 498 22.49 9.23 1.81
C PHE A 498 23.57 10.14 2.42
N GLY A 499 24.54 10.56 1.60
CA GLY A 499 25.64 11.44 2.03
C GLY A 499 26.52 10.86 3.14
N GLY A 500 26.66 9.53 3.22
CA GLY A 500 27.49 8.87 4.24
C GLY A 500 26.86 8.84 5.64
N THR A 501 25.54 8.99 5.76
CA THR A 501 24.85 9.05 7.06
C THR A 501 25.08 7.78 7.89
N GLY A 502 25.02 6.60 7.27
CA GLY A 502 25.34 5.35 7.96
C GLY A 502 26.77 5.33 8.52
N SER A 503 27.74 5.84 7.76
CA SER A 503 29.15 5.94 8.19
C SER A 503 29.30 6.82 9.43
N LYS A 504 28.59 7.97 9.47
CA LYS A 504 28.56 8.87 10.64
C LYS A 504 27.98 8.17 11.87
N ILE A 505 26.90 7.39 11.70
CA ILE A 505 26.29 6.60 12.79
C ILE A 505 27.27 5.55 13.32
N MET A 506 27.96 4.82 12.44
CA MET A 506 28.95 3.81 12.84
C MET A 506 30.11 4.41 13.63
N ALA A 507 30.67 5.53 13.17
CA ALA A 507 31.74 6.23 13.86
C ALA A 507 31.32 6.67 15.27
N ARG A 508 30.11 7.23 15.42
CA ARG A 508 29.55 7.62 16.72
C ARG A 508 29.37 6.42 17.67
N ARG A 509 28.91 5.27 17.15
CA ARG A 509 28.77 4.04 17.95
C ARG A 509 30.10 3.49 18.44
N GLN A 510 31.14 3.55 17.63
CA GLN A 510 32.49 3.14 18.02
C GLN A 510 33.03 4.02 19.17
N LEU A 511 32.80 5.34 19.11
CA LEU A 511 33.17 6.27 20.19
C LEU A 511 32.42 5.99 21.52
N ILE A 512 31.13 5.62 21.44
CA ILE A 512 30.32 5.31 22.64
C ILE A 512 30.68 3.95 23.23
N ARG A 513 30.97 2.94 22.39
CA ARG A 513 31.40 1.59 22.85
C ARG A 513 32.70 1.61 23.65
N GLY A 514 33.54 2.63 23.48
CA GLY A 514 34.70 2.87 24.35
C GLY A 514 34.37 3.19 25.81
N LYS A 515 33.10 3.42 26.16
CA LYS A 515 32.65 3.82 27.51
C LYS A 515 31.54 2.97 28.14
N ALA A 516 30.92 2.02 27.43
CA ALA A 516 29.76 1.27 27.92
C ALA A 516 30.01 -0.25 27.99
N CYS A 517 29.75 -0.84 29.15
CA CYS A 517 29.81 -2.28 29.40
C CYS A 517 28.70 -3.02 28.61
N SER A 518 29.03 -4.19 28.07
CA SER A 518 28.15 -5.04 27.26
C SER A 518 27.04 -5.69 28.10
N THR A 519 25.97 -4.95 28.41
CA THR A 519 24.71 -5.56 28.88
C THR A 519 23.95 -6.09 27.66
N ARG A 520 23.97 -7.42 27.45
CA ARG A 520 23.05 -8.08 26.52
C ARG A 520 21.64 -7.95 27.08
N VAL A 521 20.83 -7.06 26.50
CA VAL A 521 19.39 -7.01 26.79
C VAL A 521 18.76 -8.26 26.20
N PHE A 522 18.34 -9.19 27.06
CA PHE A 522 17.64 -10.41 26.64
C PHE A 522 16.18 -10.05 26.34
N VAL A 523 15.80 -10.04 25.05
CA VAL A 523 14.43 -9.77 24.62
C VAL A 523 13.67 -11.09 24.54
N ARG A 524 12.58 -11.22 25.31
CA ARG A 524 11.72 -12.42 25.28
C ARG A 524 11.13 -12.66 23.88
N PRO A 525 11.06 -13.92 23.43
CA PRO A 525 10.44 -14.25 22.16
C PRO A 525 8.95 -13.89 22.17
N ILE A 526 8.41 -13.63 20.98
CA ILE A 526 6.97 -13.49 20.77
C ILE A 526 6.46 -14.59 19.85
N VAL A 527 5.36 -15.23 20.25
CA VAL A 527 4.68 -16.24 19.44
C VAL A 527 3.59 -15.55 18.62
N VAL A 528 3.73 -15.58 17.30
CA VAL A 528 2.77 -15.04 16.33
C VAL A 528 2.08 -16.21 15.62
N ASP A 529 0.78 -16.33 15.77
CA ASP A 529 -0.02 -17.30 15.02
C ASP A 529 -0.60 -16.64 13.77
N VAL A 530 -0.19 -17.12 12.60
CA VAL A 530 -0.63 -16.60 11.30
C VAL A 530 -1.72 -17.44 10.64
N ARG A 531 -2.25 -18.45 11.34
CA ARG A 531 -3.38 -19.27 10.89
C ARG A 531 -4.67 -18.45 10.87
N ASP A 532 -5.70 -19.00 10.22
CA ASP A 532 -7.04 -18.45 10.24
C ASP A 532 -7.55 -18.31 11.68
N ALA A 533 -8.24 -17.20 11.94
CA ALA A 533 -8.73 -16.88 13.28
C ALA A 533 -9.68 -17.94 13.85
N ASP A 534 -10.44 -18.65 13.00
CA ASP A 534 -11.30 -19.76 13.43
C ASP A 534 -10.49 -20.91 14.04
N LYS A 535 -9.31 -21.21 13.47
CA LYS A 535 -8.40 -22.23 14.02
C LYS A 535 -7.75 -21.76 15.32
N HIS A 536 -7.29 -20.51 15.36
CA HIS A 536 -6.66 -19.94 16.56
C HIS A 536 -7.63 -19.86 17.75
N VAL A 537 -8.89 -19.54 17.51
CA VAL A 537 -9.92 -19.49 18.55
C VAL A 537 -10.17 -20.87 19.16
N VAL A 538 -10.19 -21.93 18.35
CA VAL A 538 -10.36 -23.31 18.83
C VAL A 538 -9.17 -23.80 19.64
N ALA A 539 -7.95 -23.58 19.15
CA ALA A 539 -6.73 -23.99 19.85
C ALA A 539 -5.55 -23.08 19.49
N HIS A 540 -4.89 -22.53 20.50
CA HIS A 540 -3.69 -21.71 20.32
C HIS A 540 -2.72 -21.89 21.49
N LEU A 541 -1.46 -21.50 21.27
CA LEU A 541 -0.47 -21.47 22.33
C LEU A 541 -0.80 -20.33 23.29
N LYS A 542 -0.84 -20.62 24.60
CA LYS A 542 -1.09 -19.62 25.63
C LYS A 542 -0.10 -18.46 25.48
N GLY A 543 -0.60 -17.24 25.33
CA GLY A 543 0.24 -16.06 25.12
C GLY A 543 0.68 -15.79 23.67
N SER A 544 0.18 -16.54 22.67
CA SER A 544 0.34 -16.18 21.26
C SER A 544 -0.58 -15.02 20.85
N VAL A 545 -0.16 -14.26 19.84
CA VAL A 545 -1.00 -13.26 19.17
C VAL A 545 -1.40 -13.76 17.79
N ASN A 546 -2.66 -13.62 17.40
CA ASN A 546 -3.12 -14.01 16.07
C ASN A 546 -3.08 -12.83 15.11
N VAL A 547 -2.25 -12.94 14.07
CA VAL A 547 -2.22 -12.01 12.94
C VAL A 547 -2.29 -12.84 11.66
N PRO A 548 -3.50 -13.19 11.19
CA PRO A 548 -3.66 -14.10 10.05
C PRO A 548 -2.92 -13.60 8.81
N MET A 549 -2.22 -14.51 8.12
CA MET A 549 -1.57 -14.26 6.84
C MET A 549 -2.10 -15.25 5.80
N THR A 550 -2.57 -14.75 4.66
CA THR A 550 -3.04 -15.58 3.53
C THR A 550 -2.04 -15.59 2.40
N PHE A 551 -2.01 -16.72 1.70
CA PHE A 551 -1.07 -17.04 0.63
C PHE A 551 -1.85 -17.69 -0.53
N PRO A 552 -2.11 -16.96 -1.64
CA PRO A 552 -1.85 -15.54 -1.88
C PRO A 552 -2.82 -14.63 -1.10
N ALA A 553 -2.39 -13.40 -0.78
CA ALA A 553 -3.21 -12.45 -0.05
C ALA A 553 -4.36 -11.90 -0.91
N THR A 554 -5.51 -12.59 -0.93
CA THR A 554 -6.67 -12.22 -1.75
C THR A 554 -7.58 -11.17 -1.08
N ALA A 555 -7.66 -11.17 0.25
CA ALA A 555 -8.49 -10.25 1.02
C ALA A 555 -7.72 -8.98 1.44
N TYR A 556 -8.36 -7.81 1.31
CA TYR A 556 -7.75 -6.49 1.58
C TYR A 556 -7.19 -6.35 3.01
N GLY A 557 -7.84 -6.95 4.02
CA GLY A 557 -7.35 -6.92 5.41
C GLY A 557 -6.07 -7.73 5.61
N VAL A 558 -5.99 -8.90 5.01
CA VAL A 558 -4.86 -9.84 5.16
C VAL A 558 -3.60 -9.39 4.40
N LYS A 559 -3.78 -8.53 3.39
CA LYS A 559 -2.67 -7.80 2.76
C LYS A 559 -1.93 -6.87 3.74
N LYS A 560 -2.47 -6.61 4.94
CA LYS A 560 -1.90 -5.69 5.94
C LYS A 560 -1.34 -6.40 7.19
N ALA A 561 -1.01 -7.69 7.12
CA ALA A 561 -0.43 -8.39 8.26
C ALA A 561 0.86 -7.73 8.74
N GLU A 562 1.76 -7.39 7.81
CA GLU A 562 3.03 -6.70 8.07
C GLU A 562 2.82 -5.40 8.85
N LEU A 563 1.78 -4.65 8.49
CA LEU A 563 1.46 -3.40 9.17
C LEU A 563 1.19 -3.61 10.65
N TRP A 564 0.38 -4.60 11.00
CA TRP A 564 0.05 -4.87 12.40
C TRP A 564 1.21 -5.52 13.14
N LEU A 565 1.98 -6.38 12.46
CA LEU A 565 3.19 -6.94 13.02
C LEU A 565 4.21 -5.85 13.35
N GLN A 566 4.37 -4.83 12.51
CA GLN A 566 5.21 -3.67 12.82
C GLN A 566 4.77 -2.93 14.08
N CYS A 567 3.47 -2.85 14.34
CA CYS A 567 2.93 -2.20 15.53
C CYS A 567 3.08 -3.05 16.82
N ILE A 568 3.33 -4.35 16.70
CA ILE A 568 3.35 -5.31 17.83
C ILE A 568 4.79 -5.72 18.18
N LEU A 569 5.60 -6.01 17.17
CA LEU A 569 6.94 -6.55 17.30
C LEU A 569 7.95 -5.46 17.71
N ARG A 570 9.05 -5.88 18.35
CA ARG A 570 10.17 -5.02 18.73
C ARG A 570 11.42 -5.32 17.89
N PRO A 571 12.34 -4.35 17.74
CA PRO A 571 13.64 -4.56 17.10
C PRO A 571 14.39 -5.76 17.69
N LEU A 572 14.90 -6.63 16.81
CA LEU A 572 15.70 -7.81 17.16
C LEU A 572 15.01 -8.82 18.10
N GLN A 573 13.71 -8.68 18.35
CA GLN A 573 12.95 -9.62 19.16
C GLN A 573 12.86 -10.96 18.43
N PRO A 574 13.20 -12.10 19.07
CA PRO A 574 12.99 -13.41 18.47
C PRO A 574 11.50 -13.65 18.20
N ILE A 575 11.19 -14.19 17.02
CA ILE A 575 9.82 -14.41 16.57
C ILE A 575 9.63 -15.90 16.33
N VAL A 576 8.66 -16.50 17.02
CA VAL A 576 8.20 -17.86 16.73
C VAL A 576 6.87 -17.75 16.02
N VAL A 577 6.74 -18.36 14.85
CA VAL A 577 5.53 -18.29 14.04
C VAL A 577 4.84 -19.64 13.97
N VAL A 578 3.54 -19.67 14.27
CA VAL A 578 2.67 -20.83 14.04
C VAL A 578 1.90 -20.61 12.74
N CYS A 579 2.01 -21.54 11.80
CA CYS A 579 1.36 -21.45 10.48
C CYS A 579 0.59 -22.74 10.15
N ALA A 580 -0.26 -22.67 9.11
CA ALA A 580 -1.15 -23.79 8.76
C ALA A 580 -0.47 -24.87 7.89
N GLN A 581 0.53 -24.48 7.09
CA GLN A 581 1.12 -25.37 6.08
C GLN A 581 2.61 -25.08 5.95
N GLU A 582 3.41 -26.14 5.85
CA GLU A 582 4.86 -26.06 5.77
C GLU A 582 5.33 -25.29 4.53
N GLN A 583 4.59 -25.37 3.42
CA GLN A 583 4.92 -24.64 2.18
C GLN A 583 4.92 -23.11 2.33
N HIS A 584 4.24 -22.55 3.34
CA HIS A 584 4.21 -21.10 3.59
C HIS A 584 5.44 -20.58 4.33
N GLN A 585 6.22 -21.48 4.93
CA GLN A 585 7.35 -21.17 5.80
C GLN A 585 8.41 -20.25 5.17
N PRO A 586 8.87 -20.44 3.91
CA PRO A 586 9.87 -19.56 3.31
C PRO A 586 9.33 -18.14 3.12
N LEU A 587 8.09 -18.03 2.65
CA LEU A 587 7.44 -16.74 2.37
C LEU A 587 7.13 -15.97 3.66
N ILE A 588 6.78 -16.65 4.76
CA ILE A 588 6.64 -16.04 6.09
C ILE A 588 7.96 -15.42 6.54
N ARG A 589 9.08 -16.17 6.45
CA ARG A 589 10.41 -15.67 6.82
C ARG A 589 10.81 -14.46 5.97
N GLN A 590 10.58 -14.55 4.66
CA GLN A 590 10.83 -13.45 3.74
C GLN A 590 10.04 -12.19 4.11
N ARG A 591 8.74 -12.32 4.38
CA ARG A 591 7.87 -11.18 4.76
C ARG A 591 8.25 -10.57 6.11
N LEU A 592 8.65 -11.39 7.09
CA LEU A 592 9.12 -10.90 8.38
C LEU A 592 10.48 -10.19 8.28
N ALA A 593 11.40 -10.69 7.45
CA ALA A 593 12.68 -10.04 7.22
C ALA A 593 12.55 -8.65 6.59
N LEU A 594 11.45 -8.36 5.87
CA LEU A 594 11.17 -7.01 5.36
C LEU A 594 10.94 -6.00 6.48
N ILE A 595 10.24 -6.40 7.55
CA ILE A 595 9.78 -5.46 8.60
C ILE A 595 10.57 -5.56 9.90
N SER A 596 11.32 -6.65 10.09
CA SER A 596 12.14 -6.93 11.27
C SER A 596 13.45 -7.57 10.84
N PRO A 597 14.30 -6.86 10.07
CA PRO A 597 15.56 -7.41 9.59
C PRO A 597 16.47 -7.78 10.77
N ASP A 598 17.26 -8.85 10.57
CA ASP A 598 18.16 -9.48 11.55
C ASP A 598 17.48 -10.09 12.80
N ALA A 599 16.15 -10.07 12.90
CA ALA A 599 15.46 -10.74 13.98
C ALA A 599 15.48 -12.27 13.77
N PRO A 600 15.78 -13.08 14.80
CA PRO A 600 15.67 -14.53 14.70
C PRO A 600 14.22 -14.96 14.46
N VAL A 601 13.98 -15.81 13.46
CA VAL A 601 12.64 -16.32 13.13
C VAL A 601 12.63 -17.84 13.06
N GLU A 602 11.84 -18.45 13.93
CA GLU A 602 11.47 -19.87 13.83
C GLU A 602 10.02 -19.98 13.34
N VAL A 603 9.75 -20.92 12.44
CA VAL A 603 8.39 -21.12 11.90
C VAL A 603 8.05 -22.59 11.98
N TYR A 604 6.91 -22.90 12.58
CA TYR A 604 6.39 -24.25 12.74
C TYR A 604 4.94 -24.31 12.27
N THR A 605 4.51 -25.50 11.86
CA THR A 605 3.10 -25.81 11.68
C THR A 605 2.46 -26.21 13.01
N ASP A 606 1.14 -26.06 13.12
CA ASP A 606 0.39 -26.59 14.26
C ASP A 606 0.52 -28.12 14.38
N TYR A 607 0.59 -28.83 13.25
CA TYR A 607 0.93 -30.26 13.22
C TYR A 607 2.31 -30.56 13.81
N GLN A 608 3.35 -29.82 13.40
CA GLN A 608 4.70 -29.99 13.94
C GLN A 608 4.75 -29.73 15.45
N LEU A 609 3.98 -28.78 15.97
CA LEU A 609 3.89 -28.49 17.40
C LEU A 609 2.94 -29.43 18.16
N GLN A 610 2.37 -30.44 17.49
CA GLN A 610 1.41 -31.38 18.06
C GLN A 610 0.24 -30.67 18.75
N ALA A 611 -0.37 -29.72 18.06
CA ALA A 611 -1.58 -29.05 18.54
C ALA A 611 -2.65 -30.11 18.90
N PRO A 612 -3.30 -30.01 20.07
CA PRO A 612 -4.35 -30.95 20.46
C PRO A 612 -5.48 -30.93 19.42
N ASP A 613 -5.94 -32.12 19.01
CA ASP A 613 -7.12 -32.23 18.18
C ASP A 613 -8.32 -31.61 18.92
N ALA A 614 -9.09 -30.78 18.21
CA ALA A 614 -10.35 -30.28 18.72
C ALA A 614 -11.26 -31.49 18.98
N VAL A 615 -11.39 -31.89 20.24
CA VAL A 615 -12.24 -32.99 20.66
C VAL A 615 -13.61 -32.81 19.98
N HIS A 616 -13.98 -33.76 19.11
CA HIS A 616 -15.35 -33.84 18.61
C HIS A 616 -16.26 -33.91 19.84
N PRO A 617 -17.21 -32.98 20.03
CA PRO A 617 -18.17 -33.13 21.11
C PRO A 617 -18.96 -34.41 20.83
N ASP A 618 -18.87 -35.38 21.74
CA ASP A 618 -19.74 -36.55 21.71
C ASP A 618 -21.19 -36.07 21.53
N THR A 619 -21.81 -36.50 20.44
CA THR A 619 -23.03 -35.90 19.86
C THR A 619 -24.30 -36.06 20.72
N HIS A 620 -24.19 -36.49 21.98
CA HIS A 620 -25.36 -36.78 22.81
C HIS A 620 -25.31 -36.31 24.27
N ALA A 621 -24.29 -35.57 24.72
CA ALA A 621 -24.26 -35.12 26.12
C ALA A 621 -23.54 -33.78 26.32
N CYS A 622 -24.21 -32.66 26.05
CA CYS A 622 -24.25 -31.47 26.90
C CYS A 622 -24.94 -30.31 26.17
N ARG A 623 -26.21 -30.09 26.47
CA ARG A 623 -26.90 -28.82 26.14
C ARG A 623 -27.00 -27.88 27.34
N ASN A 624 -26.37 -28.20 28.47
CA ASN A 624 -26.31 -27.35 29.66
C ASN A 624 -25.11 -27.77 30.54
N SER A 625 -23.98 -27.07 30.45
CA SER A 625 -22.95 -26.96 31.52
C SER A 625 -21.74 -26.15 31.00
N ASP A 626 -21.27 -25.19 31.79
CA ASP A 626 -20.11 -24.32 31.58
C ASP A 626 -18.98 -24.87 30.67
N CYS A 627 -18.90 -24.35 29.44
CA CYS A 627 -17.82 -24.62 28.49
C CYS A 627 -16.68 -23.62 28.68
N ARG A 628 -15.95 -23.70 29.80
CA ARG A 628 -14.77 -22.85 30.02
C ARG A 628 -13.58 -23.39 29.23
N ALA A 629 -12.78 -22.50 28.62
CA ALA A 629 -11.54 -22.86 27.94
C ALA A 629 -10.64 -23.73 28.83
N LYS A 630 -10.12 -24.83 28.28
CA LYS A 630 -9.25 -25.80 28.97
C LYS A 630 -7.81 -25.60 28.56
N THR A 631 -6.89 -25.67 29.52
CA THR A 631 -5.45 -25.66 29.23
C THR A 631 -4.93 -27.09 29.11
N VAL A 632 -4.27 -27.41 28.00
CA VAL A 632 -3.60 -28.69 27.77
C VAL A 632 -2.10 -28.47 27.68
N THR A 633 -1.31 -29.24 28.43
CA THR A 633 0.14 -29.16 28.38
C THR A 633 0.69 -30.32 27.54
N THR A 634 1.51 -30.00 26.55
CA THR A 634 2.18 -31.00 25.68
C THR A 634 3.70 -30.81 25.73
N PRO A 635 4.50 -31.89 25.58
CA PRO A 635 5.94 -31.72 25.39
C PRO A 635 6.22 -31.00 24.07
N LEU A 636 7.33 -30.27 23.98
CA LEU A 636 7.81 -29.68 22.74
C LEU A 636 8.40 -30.79 21.85
N PRO A 637 7.80 -31.08 20.67
CA PRO A 637 8.23 -32.20 19.82
C PRO A 637 9.30 -31.80 18.80
N VAL A 638 9.66 -30.52 18.73
CA VAL A 638 10.63 -29.95 17.78
C VAL A 638 11.79 -29.30 18.52
N GLU A 639 12.94 -29.18 17.86
CA GLU A 639 14.03 -28.37 18.38
C GLU A 639 13.68 -26.88 18.21
N SER A 640 13.66 -26.13 19.31
CA SER A 640 13.44 -24.68 19.30
C SER A 640 14.36 -24.01 20.31
N GLN A 641 14.93 -22.87 19.93
CA GLN A 641 15.74 -22.05 20.84
C GLN A 641 14.87 -21.11 21.70
N TYR A 642 13.60 -20.95 21.34
CA TYR A 642 12.73 -19.91 21.89
C TYR A 642 11.44 -20.44 22.53
N LEU A 643 11.06 -21.69 22.25
CA LEU A 643 9.94 -22.35 22.90
C LEU A 643 10.41 -23.16 24.12
N PRO A 644 9.62 -23.21 25.21
CA PRO A 644 9.95 -24.01 26.38
C PRO A 644 9.74 -25.51 26.10
N PRO A 645 10.34 -26.40 26.91
CA PRO A 645 10.18 -27.86 26.77
C PRO A 645 8.74 -28.36 26.91
N GLN A 646 7.86 -27.57 27.54
CA GLN A 646 6.44 -27.88 27.68
C GLN A 646 5.61 -26.71 27.12
N LEU A 647 4.77 -26.99 26.14
CA LEU A 647 3.86 -26.05 25.52
C LEU A 647 2.52 -26.07 26.26
N ILE A 648 1.97 -24.89 26.52
CA ILE A 648 0.62 -24.74 27.09
C ILE A 648 -0.31 -24.31 25.96
N TRP A 649 -1.27 -25.15 25.64
CA TRP A 649 -2.35 -24.87 24.69
C TRP A 649 -3.59 -24.41 25.44
N VAL A 650 -4.25 -23.37 24.93
CA VAL A 650 -5.60 -22.98 25.33
C VAL A 650 -6.55 -23.55 24.29
N CYS A 651 -7.39 -24.49 24.71
CA CYS A 651 -8.34 -25.19 23.86
C CYS A 651 -9.77 -24.86 24.28
N ASP A 652 -10.55 -24.39 23.31
CA ASP A 652 -11.98 -24.18 23.48
C ASP A 652 -12.73 -24.77 22.26
N PRO A 653 -13.09 -26.06 22.31
CA PRO A 653 -13.78 -26.71 21.20
C PRO A 653 -15.21 -26.15 20.98
N ALA A 654 -15.80 -25.49 21.98
CA ALA A 654 -17.09 -24.80 21.83
C ALA A 654 -16.93 -23.39 21.22
N ALA A 655 -15.74 -22.78 21.32
CA ALA A 655 -15.47 -21.44 20.82
C ALA A 655 -15.64 -21.26 19.30
N ALA A 656 -15.49 -22.31 18.50
CA ALA A 656 -15.77 -22.25 17.06
C ALA A 656 -17.20 -21.77 16.74
N ALA A 657 -18.15 -22.03 17.65
CA ALA A 657 -19.55 -21.63 17.51
C ALA A 657 -19.91 -20.36 18.28
N CYS A 658 -19.11 -19.92 19.26
CA CYS A 658 -19.55 -18.90 20.23
C CYS A 658 -18.58 -17.74 20.45
N SER A 659 -17.27 -17.88 20.21
CA SER A 659 -16.30 -16.81 20.47
C SER A 659 -16.20 -15.77 19.34
N ARG A 660 -16.74 -16.11 18.16
CA ARG A 660 -16.79 -15.24 16.99
C ARG A 660 -18.24 -15.02 16.56
N LEU A 661 -18.81 -13.87 16.90
CA LEU A 661 -20.23 -13.58 16.66
C LEU A 661 -20.46 -13.27 15.18
N ALA A 662 -21.18 -14.12 14.47
CA ALA A 662 -21.37 -14.09 13.01
C ALA A 662 -22.84 -13.97 12.57
N CYS A 663 -23.79 -14.38 13.42
CA CYS A 663 -25.21 -14.39 13.08
C CYS A 663 -26.08 -13.52 14.01
N TYR A 664 -27.33 -13.29 13.62
CA TYR A 664 -28.25 -12.40 14.33
C TYR A 664 -28.51 -12.86 15.78
N GLN A 665 -28.57 -14.18 16.02
CA GLN A 665 -28.81 -14.74 17.35
C GLN A 665 -27.63 -14.44 18.29
N GLU A 666 -26.40 -14.60 17.79
CA GLU A 666 -25.17 -14.29 18.52
C GLU A 666 -24.99 -12.79 18.75
N LEU A 667 -25.41 -11.94 17.81
CA LEU A 667 -25.35 -10.48 17.96
C LEU A 667 -26.34 -9.93 19.01
N ARG A 668 -27.13 -10.77 19.68
CA ARG A 668 -27.83 -10.34 20.91
C ARG A 668 -26.86 -10.06 22.05
N HIS A 669 -25.68 -10.70 22.06
CA HIS A 669 -24.68 -10.50 23.10
C HIS A 669 -24.04 -9.09 23.08
N ILE A 670 -24.19 -8.33 22.00
CA ILE A 670 -23.67 -6.95 21.93
C ILE A 670 -24.61 -5.92 22.56
N GLU A 671 -25.79 -6.34 23.02
CA GLU A 671 -26.71 -5.49 23.79
C GLU A 671 -26.07 -5.07 25.12
N PRO A 672 -26.41 -3.90 25.67
CA PRO A 672 -25.86 -3.45 26.94
C PRO A 672 -26.21 -4.45 28.06
N GLY A 673 -25.19 -4.98 28.72
CA GLY A 673 -25.30 -5.85 29.89
C GLY A 673 -24.44 -5.33 31.04
N GLU A 674 -24.72 -5.75 32.27
CA GLU A 674 -23.95 -5.32 33.45
C GLU A 674 -22.54 -5.93 33.48
N ASP A 675 -22.36 -7.11 32.87
CA ASP A 675 -21.12 -7.89 32.85
C ASP A 675 -20.36 -7.81 31.52
N THR A 676 -20.91 -7.10 30.53
CA THR A 676 -20.46 -7.13 29.14
C THR A 676 -20.03 -5.73 28.66
N LEU A 677 -18.82 -5.62 28.11
CA LEU A 677 -18.29 -4.40 27.52
C LEU A 677 -18.12 -4.56 26.00
N VAL A 678 -18.73 -3.66 25.22
CA VAL A 678 -18.55 -3.64 23.75
C VAL A 678 -17.43 -2.65 23.39
N LEU A 679 -16.41 -3.12 22.68
CA LEU A 679 -15.25 -2.34 22.25
C LEU A 679 -15.26 -2.11 20.74
N ASP A 680 -15.24 -0.85 20.32
CA ASP A 680 -14.92 -0.43 18.96
C ASP A 680 -13.41 -0.20 18.81
N CYS A 681 -12.74 -1.05 18.04
CA CYS A 681 -11.30 -0.94 17.78
C CYS A 681 -10.94 -0.28 16.44
N ARG A 682 -11.89 0.42 15.80
CA ARG A 682 -11.66 1.18 14.56
C ARG A 682 -10.82 2.45 14.79
N THR A 683 -10.49 3.15 13.72
CA THR A 683 -9.82 4.46 13.82
C THR A 683 -10.73 5.49 14.50
N PRO A 684 -10.16 6.55 15.12
CA PRO A 684 -10.96 7.66 15.66
C PRO A 684 -11.91 8.28 14.63
N TYR A 685 -11.49 8.33 13.36
CA TYR A 685 -12.31 8.83 12.26
C TYR A 685 -13.56 7.96 12.04
N GLU A 686 -13.39 6.64 11.91
CA GLU A 686 -14.51 5.70 11.73
C GLU A 686 -15.50 5.73 12.92
N PHE A 687 -14.99 5.83 14.14
CA PHE A 687 -15.82 5.91 15.36
C PHE A 687 -16.64 7.20 15.45
N ARG A 688 -16.07 8.34 14.97
CA ARG A 688 -16.77 9.62 14.91
C ARG A 688 -17.88 9.67 13.88
N ASN A 689 -17.80 8.89 12.79
CA ASN A 689 -18.84 8.89 11.75
C ASN A 689 -20.09 8.13 12.20
N GLY A 690 -19.92 7.06 12.97
CA GLY A 690 -21.02 6.33 13.58
C GLY A 690 -20.50 5.07 14.24
N SER A 691 -21.15 4.62 15.31
CA SER A 691 -20.73 3.48 16.13
C SER A 691 -21.91 2.79 16.79
N HIS A 692 -21.64 1.64 17.41
CA HIS A 692 -22.57 1.02 18.35
C HIS A 692 -22.88 1.95 19.53
N ASN A 693 -24.15 2.01 19.93
CA ASN A 693 -24.70 2.99 20.90
C ASN A 693 -24.02 2.94 22.27
N TYR A 694 -23.56 1.75 22.67
CA TYR A 694 -22.98 1.49 23.99
C TYR A 694 -21.52 1.03 23.90
N SER A 695 -20.84 1.27 22.76
CA SER A 695 -19.44 0.86 22.61
C SER A 695 -18.45 1.89 23.14
N VAL A 696 -17.43 1.42 23.85
CA VAL A 696 -16.23 2.21 24.16
C VAL A 696 -15.30 2.23 22.95
N HIS A 697 -14.48 3.28 22.80
CA HIS A 697 -13.51 3.39 21.72
C HIS A 697 -12.09 3.21 22.21
N LEU A 698 -11.39 2.19 21.70
CA LEU A 698 -9.96 2.01 21.88
C LEU A 698 -9.39 1.35 20.62
N SER A 699 -8.69 2.15 19.80
CA SER A 699 -8.21 1.69 18.49
C SER A 699 -7.22 0.51 18.60
N LEU A 700 -7.20 -0.37 17.59
CA LEU A 700 -6.21 -1.45 17.53
C LEU A 700 -4.76 -0.94 17.60
N ALA A 701 -4.46 0.23 17.04
CA ALA A 701 -3.12 0.82 17.10
C ALA A 701 -2.68 1.08 18.55
N GLU A 702 -3.59 1.52 19.42
CA GLU A 702 -3.30 1.75 20.84
C GLU A 702 -3.12 0.44 21.62
N LEU A 703 -3.92 -0.60 21.30
CA LEU A 703 -3.71 -1.95 21.84
C LEU A 703 -2.35 -2.53 21.44
N CYS A 704 -1.95 -2.34 20.18
CA CYS A 704 -0.62 -2.75 19.69
C CYS A 704 0.48 -1.97 20.42
N ARG A 705 0.32 -0.65 20.59
CA ARG A 705 1.27 0.20 21.33
C ARG A 705 1.48 -0.29 22.75
N MET A 706 0.39 -0.52 23.51
CA MET A 706 0.48 -1.08 24.87
C MET A 706 1.19 -2.44 24.90
N THR A 707 0.97 -3.29 23.90
CA THR A 707 1.64 -4.59 23.78
C THR A 707 3.13 -4.44 23.46
N SER A 708 3.50 -3.53 22.55
CA SER A 708 4.90 -3.29 22.17
C SER A 708 5.73 -2.66 23.29
N LEU A 709 5.08 -1.88 24.17
CA LEU A 709 5.66 -1.25 25.36
C LEU A 709 5.60 -2.15 26.59
N ASP A 710 5.14 -3.40 26.45
CA ASP A 710 5.14 -4.36 27.55
C ASP A 710 6.58 -4.76 27.90
N GLU A 711 7.20 -3.96 28.76
CA GLU A 711 8.50 -4.22 29.34
C GLU A 711 8.33 -5.17 30.53
N VAL A 712 8.66 -6.45 30.32
CA VAL A 712 9.01 -7.31 31.45
C VAL A 712 10.37 -6.82 31.94
N ALA A 713 10.38 -5.96 32.96
CA ALA A 713 11.60 -5.64 33.69
C ALA A 713 12.24 -6.98 34.11
N MET A 714 13.49 -7.18 33.71
CA MET A 714 14.30 -8.25 34.27
C MET A 714 14.36 -7.98 35.77
N VAL A 715 13.85 -8.91 36.57
CA VAL A 715 14.26 -8.97 37.96
C VAL A 715 15.76 -9.23 37.90
N GLU A 716 16.56 -8.24 38.31
CA GLU A 716 17.96 -8.48 38.62
C GLU A 716 18.00 -9.63 39.62
N SER A 717 18.41 -10.82 39.18
CA SER A 717 18.72 -11.92 40.08
C SER A 717 20.06 -11.62 40.75
N SER A 718 20.05 -10.59 41.60
CA SER A 718 21.16 -10.18 42.46
C SER A 718 20.71 -10.15 43.91
N THR A 719 19.80 -11.05 44.31
CA THR A 719 19.71 -11.47 45.70
C THR A 719 19.53 -12.99 45.74
N LEU A 720 20.64 -13.67 46.01
CA LEU A 720 20.63 -14.96 46.67
C LEU A 720 19.76 -14.85 47.93
N ASN A 721 18.66 -15.59 47.97
CA ASN A 721 18.30 -16.40 49.14
C ASN A 721 17.21 -17.42 48.80
N GLU A 722 17.65 -18.67 48.87
CA GLU A 722 16.98 -19.85 49.42
C GLU A 722 15.54 -20.20 48.99
N ARG A 723 15.47 -21.42 48.41
CA ARG A 723 14.32 -22.31 48.14
C ARG A 723 13.62 -22.16 46.79
N GLY A 724 14.23 -22.82 45.79
CA GLY A 724 13.55 -23.90 45.06
C GLY A 724 12.33 -23.59 44.20
N SER A 725 12.01 -22.34 43.87
CA SER A 725 11.02 -22.03 42.85
C SER A 725 11.68 -22.02 41.47
N SER A 726 11.38 -23.02 40.64
CA SER A 726 11.76 -22.98 39.22
C SER A 726 11.14 -21.74 38.56
N PRO A 727 11.80 -21.12 37.57
CA PRO A 727 11.17 -20.08 36.76
C PRO A 727 9.82 -20.60 36.24
N THR A 728 8.79 -19.77 36.36
CA THR A 728 7.41 -20.12 36.01
C THR A 728 7.28 -20.41 34.51
N LEU A 729 6.48 -21.44 34.20
CA LEU A 729 6.37 -22.22 32.96
C LEU A 729 6.03 -21.49 31.63
N CYS A 730 6.23 -20.16 31.47
CA CYS A 730 5.86 -19.45 30.25
C CYS A 730 6.81 -18.29 29.90
N ASP A 731 7.97 -18.60 29.33
CA ASP A 731 9.03 -17.63 28.99
C ASP A 731 8.70 -16.72 27.78
N TYR A 732 7.61 -16.98 27.05
CA TYR A 732 7.18 -16.23 25.85
C TYR A 732 5.87 -15.42 26.01
N GLY A 733 5.24 -15.48 27.19
CA GLY A 733 4.02 -14.73 27.51
C GLY A 733 4.27 -13.25 27.86
N PRO A 734 3.22 -12.38 27.87
CA PRO A 734 3.35 -11.00 28.34
C PRO A 734 3.66 -10.90 29.82
N SER A 735 3.95 -9.68 30.27
CA SER A 735 3.84 -9.31 31.67
C SER A 735 2.44 -9.60 32.21
N THR A 736 2.37 -10.10 33.46
CA THR A 736 1.12 -10.26 34.21
C THR A 736 0.37 -8.94 34.41
N LYS A 737 1.04 -7.79 34.24
CA LYS A 737 0.46 -6.45 34.37
C LYS A 737 -0.25 -5.95 33.11
N LEU A 738 0.03 -6.53 31.94
CA LEU A 738 -0.48 -6.01 30.67
C LEU A 738 -2.02 -5.98 30.64
N GLY A 739 -2.67 -7.04 31.15
CA GLY A 739 -4.13 -7.11 31.26
C GLY A 739 -4.71 -5.97 32.09
N SER A 740 -4.12 -5.66 33.24
CA SER A 740 -4.57 -4.54 34.09
C SER A 740 -4.36 -3.17 33.43
N ILE A 741 -3.30 -3.01 32.63
CA ILE A 741 -3.07 -1.78 31.85
C ILE A 741 -4.17 -1.61 30.80
N MET A 742 -4.53 -2.68 30.08
CA MET A 742 -5.60 -2.64 29.10
C MET A 742 -6.96 -2.34 29.74
N LEU A 743 -7.31 -2.97 30.86
CA LEU A 743 -8.56 -2.70 31.58
C LEU A 743 -8.64 -1.26 32.11
N ARG A 744 -7.54 -0.72 32.65
CA ARG A 744 -7.46 0.69 33.05
C ARG A 744 -7.72 1.62 31.85
N LYS A 745 -7.15 1.29 30.69
CA LYS A 745 -7.36 2.10 29.49
C LYS A 745 -8.81 2.04 29.01
N LEU A 746 -9.45 0.88 29.11
CA LEU A 746 -10.88 0.72 28.80
C LEU A 746 -11.78 1.51 29.76
N ASP A 747 -11.44 1.56 31.05
CA ASP A 747 -12.15 2.37 32.06
C ASP A 747 -12.06 3.88 31.74
N GLU A 748 -10.86 4.37 31.37
CA GLU A 748 -10.68 5.74 30.88
C GLU A 748 -11.56 6.04 29.66
N CYS A 749 -11.57 5.12 28.68
CA CYS A 749 -12.38 5.27 27.46
C CYS A 749 -13.88 5.17 27.75
N ALA A 750 -14.31 4.32 28.68
CA ALA A 750 -15.70 4.20 29.11
C ALA A 750 -16.19 5.50 29.75
N THR A 751 -15.39 6.04 30.67
CA THR A 751 -15.64 7.33 31.31
C THR A 751 -15.77 8.44 30.26
N ALA A 752 -14.85 8.50 29.29
CA ALA A 752 -14.89 9.50 28.22
C ALA A 752 -16.11 9.37 27.30
N CYS A 753 -16.63 8.15 27.11
CA CYS A 753 -17.84 7.88 26.31
C CYS A 753 -19.14 8.04 27.10
N GLY A 754 -19.09 8.36 28.40
CA GLY A 754 -20.27 8.39 29.27
C GLY A 754 -20.91 7.01 29.50
N ILE A 755 -20.15 5.94 29.28
CA ILE A 755 -20.61 4.56 29.48
C ILE A 755 -20.43 4.21 30.96
N ARG A 756 -21.51 3.78 31.61
CA ARG A 756 -21.47 3.34 33.01
C ARG A 756 -20.74 2.00 33.09
N CYS A 757 -19.52 2.03 33.62
CA CYS A 757 -18.71 0.87 33.96
C CYS A 757 -18.14 1.10 35.37
N GLN A 758 -17.96 0.04 36.15
CA GLN A 758 -17.25 0.19 37.44
C GLN A 758 -15.78 0.47 37.18
N LYS A 759 -15.11 1.15 38.11
CA LYS A 759 -13.68 1.50 37.99
C LYS A 759 -12.85 0.27 37.65
N PHE A 760 -11.88 0.44 36.76
CA PHE A 760 -11.03 -0.63 36.22
C PHE A 760 -11.80 -1.78 35.56
N CYS A 761 -13.03 -1.52 35.11
CA CYS A 761 -13.94 -2.52 34.56
C CYS A 761 -14.27 -3.67 35.54
N TYR A 762 -14.33 -3.39 36.85
CA TYR A 762 -14.71 -4.42 37.84
C TYR A 762 -16.12 -4.97 37.54
N GLY A 763 -16.28 -6.30 37.61
CA GLY A 763 -17.53 -6.99 37.28
C GLY A 763 -17.75 -7.25 35.79
N VAL A 764 -16.92 -6.70 34.90
CA VAL A 764 -16.91 -7.10 33.49
C VAL A 764 -16.28 -8.49 33.39
N ASN A 765 -17.05 -9.47 32.92
CA ASN A 765 -16.56 -10.83 32.64
C ASN A 765 -16.43 -11.09 31.13
N LYS A 766 -17.01 -10.23 30.28
CA LYS A 766 -17.02 -10.39 28.81
C LYS A 766 -16.69 -9.09 28.11
N ILE A 767 -15.81 -9.17 27.11
CA ILE A 767 -15.50 -8.08 26.20
C ILE A 767 -15.77 -8.52 24.76
N ILE A 768 -16.59 -7.77 24.04
CA ILE A 768 -16.91 -8.04 22.63
C ILE A 768 -16.29 -6.95 21.77
N VAL A 769 -15.37 -7.33 20.89
CA VAL A 769 -14.61 -6.40 20.07
C VAL A 769 -15.11 -6.42 18.63
N TYR A 770 -15.30 -5.24 18.04
CA TYR A 770 -15.59 -5.11 16.62
C TYR A 770 -14.72 -4.05 15.95
N CYS A 771 -14.49 -4.24 14.66
CA CYS A 771 -13.89 -3.22 13.79
C CYS A 771 -14.80 -2.96 12.58
N ALA A 772 -14.32 -2.42 11.45
CA ALA A 772 -15.20 -2.23 10.29
C ALA A 772 -15.68 -3.56 9.67
N ALA A 773 -14.77 -4.52 9.46
CA ALA A 773 -15.01 -5.74 8.66
C ALA A 773 -14.51 -7.04 9.32
N GLY A 774 -14.11 -7.02 10.58
CA GLY A 774 -13.67 -8.19 11.37
C GLY A 774 -12.14 -8.38 11.52
N TYR A 775 -11.32 -7.98 10.55
CA TYR A 775 -9.87 -8.27 10.57
C TYR A 775 -9.09 -7.59 11.71
N ARG A 776 -9.42 -6.35 12.08
CA ARG A 776 -8.74 -5.68 13.21
C ARG A 776 -9.24 -6.19 14.56
N SER A 777 -10.51 -6.59 14.63
CA SER A 777 -11.12 -7.05 15.88
C SER A 777 -10.63 -8.44 16.30
N LEU A 778 -10.35 -9.34 15.36
CA LEU A 778 -9.69 -10.62 15.71
C LEU A 778 -8.27 -10.41 16.27
N ILE A 779 -7.50 -9.45 15.71
CA ILE A 779 -6.16 -9.14 16.22
C ILE A 779 -6.30 -8.56 17.63
N ALA A 780 -7.17 -7.56 17.81
CA ALA A 780 -7.46 -6.95 19.11
C ALA A 780 -7.89 -8.01 20.15
N ALA A 781 -8.80 -8.91 19.78
CA ALA A 781 -9.26 -9.97 20.65
C ALA A 781 -8.12 -10.92 21.05
N SER A 782 -7.21 -11.28 20.13
CA SER A 782 -6.05 -12.11 20.46
C SER A 782 -5.04 -11.40 21.37
N LEU A 783 -4.82 -10.08 21.19
CA LEU A 783 -3.96 -9.28 22.07
C LEU A 783 -4.51 -9.23 23.50
N MET A 784 -5.82 -9.04 23.64
CA MET A 784 -6.49 -9.01 24.95
C MET A 784 -6.50 -10.38 25.62
N ARG A 785 -6.82 -11.46 24.89
CA ARG A 785 -6.72 -12.84 25.39
C ARG A 785 -5.33 -13.15 25.90
N ARG A 786 -4.30 -12.88 25.07
CA ARG A 786 -2.89 -12.99 25.44
C ARG A 786 -2.57 -12.28 26.75
N ALA A 787 -3.09 -11.07 26.95
CA ALA A 787 -2.84 -10.28 28.16
C ALA A 787 -3.58 -10.81 29.40
N PHE A 788 -4.83 -11.26 29.25
CA PHE A 788 -5.64 -11.76 30.36
C PHE A 788 -5.24 -13.17 30.80
N GLU A 789 -4.89 -14.05 29.86
CA GLU A 789 -4.36 -15.40 30.12
C GLU A 789 -3.08 -15.38 30.97
N ALA A 790 -2.25 -14.37 30.79
CA ALA A 790 -1.03 -14.17 31.57
C ALA A 790 -1.31 -13.60 32.97
N ALA A 791 -2.44 -12.92 33.16
CA ALA A 791 -2.82 -12.32 34.44
C ALA A 791 -3.64 -13.27 35.33
N VAL A 792 -3.98 -14.48 34.88
CA VAL A 792 -4.72 -15.47 35.67
C VAL A 792 -3.96 -15.83 36.97
N PRO A 793 -4.63 -15.89 38.14
CA PRO A 793 -6.08 -15.80 38.37
C PRO A 793 -6.62 -14.37 38.63
N ALA A 794 -5.79 -13.33 38.53
CA ALA A 794 -6.21 -11.96 38.88
C ALA A 794 -7.21 -11.34 37.91
N ILE A 795 -7.28 -11.82 36.67
CA ILE A 795 -8.23 -11.36 35.65
C ILE A 795 -8.90 -12.58 35.00
N GLU A 796 -10.22 -12.65 35.12
CA GLU A 796 -11.07 -13.67 34.47
C GLU A 796 -12.06 -12.98 33.53
N VAL A 797 -11.56 -12.57 32.36
CA VAL A 797 -12.35 -11.87 31.34
C VAL A 797 -12.27 -12.65 30.02
N GLU A 798 -13.44 -13.00 29.48
CA GLU A 798 -13.58 -13.62 28.17
C GLU A 798 -13.63 -12.56 27.06
N VAL A 799 -13.03 -12.85 25.91
CA VAL A 799 -12.94 -11.90 24.79
C VAL A 799 -13.46 -12.52 23.51
N TYR A 800 -14.37 -11.80 22.86
CA TYR A 800 -15.10 -12.20 21.67
C TYR A 800 -14.84 -11.21 20.52
N ASP A 801 -14.91 -11.65 19.26
CA ASP A 801 -14.89 -10.75 18.09
C ASP A 801 -16.18 -10.85 17.26
N VAL A 802 -16.53 -9.77 16.56
CA VAL A 802 -17.66 -9.76 15.61
C VAL A 802 -17.18 -10.02 14.19
N VAL A 803 -17.62 -11.14 13.60
CA VAL A 803 -17.32 -11.51 12.22
C VAL A 803 -18.00 -10.54 11.25
N GLY A 804 -17.20 -9.91 10.39
CA GLY A 804 -17.69 -8.84 9.51
C GLY A 804 -17.87 -7.48 10.21
N GLY A 805 -17.58 -7.39 11.51
CA GLY A 805 -17.51 -6.13 12.26
C GLY A 805 -18.76 -5.24 12.18
N ALA A 806 -18.55 -3.94 12.09
CA ALA A 806 -19.57 -2.91 11.99
C ALA A 806 -20.51 -3.13 10.78
N LEU A 807 -19.99 -3.60 9.64
CA LEU A 807 -20.82 -3.90 8.47
C LEU A 807 -21.87 -4.96 8.81
N ARG A 808 -21.49 -5.98 9.58
CA ARG A 808 -22.41 -7.02 10.05
C ARG A 808 -23.43 -6.46 11.05
N ILE A 809 -22.97 -5.67 12.01
CA ILE A 809 -23.83 -5.02 13.02
C ILE A 809 -24.86 -4.13 12.33
N MET A 810 -24.44 -3.28 11.40
CA MET A 810 -25.34 -2.40 10.65
C MET A 810 -26.37 -3.17 9.81
N GLN A 811 -25.99 -4.33 9.27
CA GLN A 811 -26.90 -5.17 8.47
C GLN A 811 -27.93 -5.92 9.32
N GLN A 812 -27.54 -6.40 10.51
CA GLN A 812 -28.37 -7.32 11.29
C GLN A 812 -28.97 -6.69 12.56
N ARG A 813 -28.32 -5.67 13.13
CA ARG A 813 -28.71 -4.91 14.32
C ARG A 813 -28.60 -3.39 14.10
N PRO A 814 -29.28 -2.83 13.07
CA PRO A 814 -29.26 -1.40 12.83
C PRO A 814 -29.86 -0.58 13.99
N ASP A 815 -30.69 -1.20 14.84
CA ASP A 815 -31.25 -0.63 16.06
C ASP A 815 -30.18 -0.24 17.10
N LEU A 816 -29.03 -0.92 17.09
CA LEU A 816 -27.93 -0.66 18.01
C LEU A 816 -26.87 0.29 17.45
N TRP A 817 -27.10 0.86 16.26
CA TRP A 817 -26.13 1.71 15.56
C TRP A 817 -26.58 3.16 15.48
N THR A 818 -25.71 4.09 15.85
CA THR A 818 -25.94 5.53 15.66
C THR A 818 -24.97 6.09 14.64
N VAL A 819 -25.51 6.71 13.58
CA VAL A 819 -24.76 7.58 12.67
C VAL A 819 -24.61 8.94 13.34
N LYS A 820 -23.39 9.32 13.66
CA LYS A 820 -23.05 10.56 14.39
C LYS A 820 -22.77 11.71 13.42
N ASP A 821 -22.04 11.43 12.35
CA ASP A 821 -21.72 12.40 11.30
C ASP A 821 -22.15 11.86 9.93
N ARG A 822 -23.11 12.55 9.30
CA ARG A 822 -23.66 12.19 7.98
C ARG A 822 -22.89 12.82 6.82
N SER A 823 -21.89 13.67 7.09
CA SER A 823 -21.14 14.37 6.04
C SER A 823 -20.37 13.42 5.14
N ILE A 824 -20.09 12.19 5.60
CA ILE A 824 -19.32 11.19 4.86
C ILE A 824 -19.86 9.79 5.14
N ILE A 825 -20.73 9.27 4.27
CA ILE A 825 -21.04 7.84 4.23
C ILE A 825 -20.03 7.16 3.30
N CYS A 826 -18.90 6.71 3.85
CA CYS A 826 -18.09 5.69 3.19
C CYS A 826 -18.76 4.33 3.44
N ILE A 827 -19.68 3.94 2.55
CA ILE A 827 -20.00 2.52 2.36
C ILE A 827 -18.87 2.00 1.48
N SER A 828 -17.92 1.26 2.06
CA SER A 828 -16.90 0.55 1.29
C SER A 828 -17.52 -0.60 0.52
#